data_AF-A0A923T6J0-F1
#
_entry.id   AF-A0A923T6J0-F1
#
_cell.length_a   1.000
_cell.length_b   1.000
_cell.length_c   1.000
_cell.angle_alpha   90.00
_cell.angle_beta   90.00
_cell.angle_gamma   90.00
#
_symmetry.space_group_name_H-M   'P 1'
#
loop_
_entity.id
_entity.type
_entity.pdbx_description
1 polymer ?
#
loop_
_entity_poly.entity_id
_entity_poly.type
_entity_poly.pdbx_seq_one_letter_code
_entity_poly.pdbx_strand_id
1 'polypeptide(L)'
;MKASSFFLSIGLLAVLLLSFGSCQPTPGPAQLLVFSKTEGFRHTSIAAGVAALTKMAEEKGFTATFTEDADLFTDNNLRNYRAVVFLNTTGDVLNPAQQIAFERFIQAGGGYVGVHAATDTEYDWPWYGQLAGAYFLDHPSTPSNLQEGTFHVLEKDHWATQGMPDTFKRTDEFYAFRNISKHIHPVLEIDNESYVGGSNPDFHPMSWYQEFDGGRSFYTAMGHTDETYSEPLFLDHLWAGINYAMGGDDPAPLDYEKSRPEENRFSKEVLADKLDEPMELTLLDEERILFIQRKGEVRLYNLATAELKTIANLPVSLKYVDKDGKESVAEDGLLGLNKDPNFAENHWIYLFYSPVDTAVNRLSRFEMNGDELLLDSEKIMLEIGVQREQCCHTGGSIDWDAAGNLYLSTGDNTNPHGSNGYSPSDERPGRSAWDAQKSSANTNDLRGKILRIHPEADGSYTIPEGNLFPAGTANTRPEIYTMGHRNPFRISVDQKTGYVYWGDVGPDANEPNPERGPAGHDEVGQARSAGNFGWPHFVGDNKAYHKYDFANEKSLPKWDAAAPTNTSPNNTGLQELPPAQPAFVWYPYGASPEFPLLGSGGRNAMAGPVYYQSDFANAERPFPAYYDGKLLAYEWMRGIIYAVKMDAEGNLLSMDRFMPSYTFSNPMDMVFAANGDLFMLEYGTGWFTQNDDARLVRISYNAGNRPPKVELIANTAGGSAPLALELNAGGTSDPDNDELKFTWNISNDAGFKQHFTTEEAALTLTEKGVYKAELTVDDGNGGQVTQALEIVVGNEKPIVDLTLPNGNASFFVPGQPILYDVQVTDAEDGKLDAGIAASQVAFSIDYLAEGYDKVIIEQGHRGADAGAKLSKGAVLIGENDCISCHKVAEKSIGPNYTEIATRYAGDANAEEYLTGKIIAGGSGVWGETAMAAHPELATSDAVEMVQYILSLAKKSDQAALPLKGSYLPTLPEGDPGMGVFILRAAYLDRGTDGLPALGAEKTLVLRNANINPHSFTAYQDVRKLSFGGRNLLLPEKSGAYALLSDVSLAGISAISLVASAPVPMINAVGGTVELHLDTPDGPLLGTSPLLKTTDQMPGQSAAAPPLLTVPLTLPTGTSPTDQHDLYFVFKSPDGADGVIMVVMGVMVQLDQKLSR
;
A
#
# COMPACT_ATOMS: atom_id res chain seq x y z
N MET A 1 -33.65 14.69 75.05
CA MET A 1 -32.78 13.86 75.91
C MET A 1 -33.14 12.40 75.70
N LYS A 2 -32.11 11.58 75.45
CA LYS A 2 -32.05 10.11 75.54
C LYS A 2 -32.83 9.36 74.45
N ALA A 3 -32.15 8.78 73.45
CA ALA A 3 -31.17 7.68 73.48
C ALA A 3 -31.82 6.29 73.66
N SER A 4 -31.25 5.36 72.87
CA SER A 4 -31.28 3.91 73.04
C SER A 4 -32.47 3.19 72.42
N SER A 5 -32.30 2.69 71.19
CA SER A 5 -32.66 1.32 70.75
C SER A 5 -32.33 1.05 69.26
N PHE A 6 -31.15 1.42 68.76
CA PHE A 6 -30.76 1.13 67.36
C PHE A 6 -29.28 0.74 67.18
N PHE A 7 -28.70 0.07 68.18
CA PHE A 7 -27.34 -0.48 68.11
C PHE A 7 -27.39 -1.97 68.46
N LEU A 8 -27.89 -2.79 67.54
CA LEU A 8 -27.52 -4.21 67.49
C LEU A 8 -27.67 -4.85 66.10
N SER A 9 -28.22 -4.12 65.10
CA SER A 9 -28.46 -4.66 63.76
C SER A 9 -27.52 -4.13 62.66
N ILE A 10 -26.62 -3.20 62.98
CA ILE A 10 -25.67 -2.62 61.99
C ILE A 10 -24.29 -3.31 62.03
N GLY A 11 -23.98 -4.03 63.12
CA GLY A 11 -22.68 -4.71 63.27
C GLY A 11 -22.52 -6.01 62.47
N LEU A 12 -23.62 -6.66 62.06
CA LEU A 12 -23.56 -7.94 61.32
C LEU A 12 -23.77 -7.78 59.80
N LEU A 13 -24.25 -6.63 59.34
CA LEU A 13 -24.40 -6.34 57.91
C LEU A 13 -23.16 -5.65 57.32
N ALA A 14 -22.33 -5.01 58.14
CA ALA A 14 -21.05 -4.42 57.71
C ALA A 14 -19.92 -5.46 57.54
N VAL A 15 -20.08 -6.68 58.07
CA VAL A 15 -19.09 -7.77 57.92
C VAL A 15 -19.44 -8.72 56.76
N LEU A 16 -20.67 -8.67 56.23
CA LEU A 16 -21.08 -9.43 55.04
C LEU A 16 -21.13 -8.63 53.73
N LEU A 17 -20.91 -7.30 53.78
CA LEU A 17 -20.78 -6.42 52.61
C LEU A 17 -19.33 -6.02 52.29
N LEU A 18 -18.34 -6.58 53.00
CA LEU A 18 -16.91 -6.42 52.74
C LEU A 18 -16.27 -7.62 51.99
N SER A 19 -17.08 -8.56 51.50
CA SER A 19 -16.62 -9.75 50.78
C SER A 19 -17.04 -9.84 49.30
N PHE A 20 -17.62 -8.77 48.74
CA PHE A 20 -17.64 -8.55 47.29
C PHE A 20 -16.57 -7.52 46.92
N GLY A 21 -15.33 -7.80 47.33
CA GLY A 21 -14.20 -7.26 46.59
C GLY A 21 -14.28 -7.89 45.20
N SER A 22 -14.50 -7.05 44.19
CA SER A 22 -14.16 -7.39 42.82
C SER A 22 -12.78 -8.06 42.84
N CYS A 23 -12.72 -9.36 42.54
CA CYS A 23 -11.50 -9.91 41.98
C CYS A 23 -11.31 -9.17 40.66
N GLN A 24 -10.62 -8.03 40.70
CA GLN A 24 -9.79 -7.69 39.56
C GLN A 24 -8.88 -8.90 39.35
N PRO A 25 -8.73 -9.41 38.12
CA PRO A 25 -7.75 -10.44 37.87
C PRO A 25 -6.40 -9.88 38.33
N THR A 26 -5.84 -10.45 39.40
CA THR A 26 -4.42 -10.32 39.71
C THR A 26 -3.69 -10.56 38.39
N PRO A 27 -2.79 -9.67 37.91
CA PRO A 27 -2.07 -9.89 36.67
C PRO A 27 -1.43 -11.27 36.74
N GLY A 28 -1.93 -12.18 35.90
CA GLY A 28 -1.42 -13.54 35.82
C GLY A 28 0.02 -13.53 35.29
N PRO A 29 0.81 -14.58 35.56
CA PRO A 29 2.27 -14.56 35.42
C PRO A 29 2.82 -14.60 33.98
N ALA A 30 2.02 -14.34 32.93
CA ALA A 30 2.50 -14.20 31.55
C ALA A 30 3.35 -12.92 31.40
N GLN A 31 4.67 -13.06 31.17
CA GLN A 31 5.59 -11.92 31.13
C GLN A 31 6.43 -11.84 29.84
N LEU A 32 6.70 -12.95 29.15
CA LEU A 32 7.58 -12.97 27.97
C LEU A 32 7.00 -13.80 26.81
N LEU A 33 6.97 -13.26 25.59
CA LEU A 33 6.76 -14.02 24.37
C LEU A 33 8.11 -14.23 23.70
N VAL A 34 8.50 -15.47 23.44
CA VAL A 34 9.75 -15.82 22.74
C VAL A 34 9.38 -16.31 21.34
N PHE A 35 9.73 -15.50 20.35
CA PHE A 35 9.44 -15.72 18.95
C PHE A 35 10.72 -16.12 18.20
N SER A 36 10.68 -17.25 17.48
CA SER A 36 11.84 -17.79 16.77
C SER A 36 11.52 -18.23 15.33
N LYS A 37 10.51 -17.61 14.71
CA LYS A 37 10.19 -17.84 13.29
C LYS A 37 11.34 -17.35 12.41
N THR A 38 11.63 -18.09 11.35
CA THR A 38 12.67 -17.76 10.37
C THR A 38 12.12 -18.00 8.96
N GLU A 39 12.15 -16.99 8.10
CA GLU A 39 11.94 -17.13 6.65
C GLU A 39 13.29 -17.09 5.88
N GLY A 40 14.40 -16.87 6.60
CA GLY A 40 15.77 -16.92 6.11
C GLY A 40 16.59 -18.09 6.69
N PHE A 41 17.85 -17.81 7.04
CA PHE A 41 18.74 -18.82 7.64
C PHE A 41 18.24 -19.23 9.03
N ARG A 42 18.23 -20.54 9.31
CA ARG A 42 17.78 -21.09 10.60
C ARG A 42 18.94 -21.56 11.46
N HIS A 43 19.16 -20.89 12.57
CA HIS A 43 20.24 -21.20 13.52
C HIS A 43 19.92 -22.45 14.36
N THR A 44 20.88 -23.36 14.50
CA THR A 44 20.72 -24.57 15.33
C THR A 44 20.55 -24.24 16.82
N SER A 45 21.11 -23.10 17.24
CA SER A 45 21.10 -22.62 18.62
C SER A 45 19.75 -22.14 19.13
N ILE A 46 18.73 -22.01 18.27
CA ILE A 46 17.35 -21.71 18.69
C ILE A 46 16.89 -22.71 19.77
N ALA A 47 17.15 -24.01 19.57
CA ALA A 47 16.77 -25.04 20.55
C ALA A 47 17.50 -24.87 21.89
N ALA A 48 18.79 -24.52 21.86
CA ALA A 48 19.57 -24.24 23.05
C ALA A 48 19.08 -22.97 23.77
N GLY A 49 18.73 -21.92 23.02
CA GLY A 49 18.15 -20.69 23.55
C GLY A 49 16.79 -20.88 24.20
N VAL A 50 15.89 -21.66 23.58
CA VAL A 50 14.60 -22.03 24.17
C VAL A 50 14.81 -22.79 25.48
N ALA A 51 15.73 -23.75 25.53
CA ALA A 51 16.04 -24.50 26.74
C ALA A 51 16.61 -23.60 27.86
N ALA A 52 17.52 -22.69 27.52
CA ALA A 52 18.10 -21.75 28.47
C ALA A 52 17.08 -20.75 29.02
N LEU A 53 16.22 -20.19 28.17
CA LEU A 53 15.15 -19.27 28.57
C LEU A 53 14.07 -19.97 29.39
N THR A 54 13.75 -21.23 29.09
CA THR A 54 12.84 -22.05 29.91
C THR A 54 13.39 -22.19 31.33
N LYS A 55 14.66 -22.57 31.46
CA LYS A 55 15.33 -22.69 32.76
C LYS A 55 15.43 -21.33 33.48
N MET A 56 15.75 -20.25 32.74
CA MET A 56 15.82 -18.90 33.30
C MET A 56 14.46 -18.44 33.85
N ALA A 57 13.37 -18.73 33.14
CA ALA A 57 12.01 -18.44 33.58
C ALA A 57 11.69 -19.12 34.92
N GLU A 58 12.04 -20.41 35.06
CA GLU A 58 11.90 -21.16 36.31
C GLU A 58 12.74 -20.57 37.46
N GLU A 59 14.01 -20.23 37.20
CA GLU A 59 14.94 -19.75 38.22
C GLU A 59 14.65 -18.32 38.68
N LYS A 60 14.16 -17.45 37.78
CA LYS A 60 13.89 -16.04 38.05
C LYS A 60 12.43 -15.76 38.39
N GLY A 61 11.53 -16.73 38.18
CA GLY A 61 10.13 -16.66 38.61
C GLY A 61 9.21 -15.88 37.67
N PHE A 62 9.44 -15.94 36.36
CA PHE A 62 8.54 -15.41 35.32
C PHE A 62 8.03 -16.53 34.41
N THR A 63 7.03 -16.28 33.54
CA THR A 63 6.64 -17.26 32.51
C THR A 63 6.96 -16.76 31.11
N ALA A 64 7.39 -17.68 30.27
CA ALA A 64 7.65 -17.47 28.85
C ALA A 64 6.76 -18.38 27.98
N THR A 65 6.15 -17.80 26.96
CA THR A 65 5.48 -18.54 25.87
C THR A 65 6.44 -18.62 24.69
N PHE A 66 6.66 -19.80 24.13
CA PHE A 66 7.54 -20.01 22.98
C PHE A 66 6.71 -20.30 21.73
N THR A 67 6.99 -19.62 20.63
CA THR A 67 6.23 -19.78 19.39
C THR A 67 7.05 -19.48 18.15
N GLU A 68 6.66 -20.09 17.04
CA GLU A 68 7.06 -19.71 15.67
C GLU A 68 5.84 -19.24 14.86
N ASP A 69 4.66 -19.21 15.49
CA ASP A 69 3.39 -18.78 14.89
C ASP A 69 3.25 -17.26 14.97
N ALA A 70 3.28 -16.60 13.81
CA ALA A 70 3.12 -15.17 13.68
C ALA A 70 1.68 -14.70 13.93
N ASP A 71 0.68 -15.60 13.86
CA ASP A 71 -0.74 -15.25 14.11
C ASP A 71 -1.00 -14.86 15.57
N LEU A 72 -0.02 -15.09 16.45
CA LEU A 72 -0.02 -14.59 17.82
C LEU A 72 0.32 -13.09 17.93
N PHE A 73 0.78 -12.42 16.86
CA PHE A 73 1.02 -10.98 16.84
C PHE A 73 -0.28 -10.22 16.59
N THR A 74 -1.17 -10.27 17.57
CA THR A 74 -2.41 -9.50 17.64
C THR A 74 -2.41 -8.67 18.92
N ASP A 75 -3.08 -7.52 18.91
CA ASP A 75 -3.25 -6.68 20.09
C ASP A 75 -3.76 -7.48 21.30
N ASN A 76 -4.77 -8.33 21.09
CA ASN A 76 -5.39 -9.12 22.15
C ASN A 76 -4.41 -10.08 22.81
N ASN A 77 -3.56 -10.73 22.02
CA ASN A 77 -2.57 -11.64 22.56
C ASN A 77 -1.39 -10.88 23.19
N LEU A 78 -0.87 -9.84 22.52
CA LEU A 78 0.30 -9.08 22.96
C LEU A 78 0.09 -8.34 24.29
N ARG A 79 -1.16 -7.95 24.61
CA ARG A 79 -1.55 -7.40 25.93
C ARG A 79 -1.17 -8.28 27.12
N ASN A 80 -0.98 -9.58 26.91
CA ASN A 80 -0.63 -10.53 27.96
C ASN A 80 0.87 -10.61 28.25
N TYR A 81 1.72 -9.86 27.53
CA TYR A 81 3.17 -9.93 27.66
C TYR A 81 3.77 -8.59 28.08
N ARG A 82 4.97 -8.62 28.64
CA ARG A 82 5.74 -7.40 28.97
C ARG A 82 6.86 -7.14 27.98
N ALA A 83 7.43 -8.20 27.43
CA ALA A 83 8.39 -8.10 26.34
C ALA A 83 8.23 -9.24 25.35
N VAL A 84 8.72 -9.01 24.13
CA VAL A 84 8.86 -10.03 23.08
C VAL A 84 10.36 -10.21 22.79
N VAL A 85 10.83 -11.46 22.82
CA VAL A 85 12.18 -11.86 22.41
C VAL A 85 12.13 -12.36 20.98
N PHE A 86 12.92 -11.76 20.11
CA PHE A 86 13.22 -12.28 18.78
C PHE A 86 14.50 -13.11 18.91
N LEU A 87 14.32 -14.43 19.05
CA LEU A 87 15.39 -15.38 19.30
C LEU A 87 15.88 -15.94 17.96
N ASN A 88 16.93 -15.33 17.40
CA ASN A 88 17.53 -15.75 16.13
C ASN A 88 16.51 -15.81 14.96
N THR A 89 15.60 -14.84 14.88
CA THR A 89 14.70 -14.67 13.73
C THR A 89 15.49 -14.24 12.50
N THR A 90 15.02 -14.57 11.29
CA THR A 90 15.63 -14.12 10.02
C THR A 90 14.57 -13.96 8.94
N GLY A 91 14.76 -13.00 8.03
CA GLY A 91 13.84 -12.71 6.92
C GLY A 91 12.63 -11.85 7.30
N ASP A 92 11.57 -11.91 6.50
CA ASP A 92 10.33 -11.15 6.69
C ASP A 92 9.28 -12.04 7.37
N VAL A 93 9.09 -11.86 8.69
CA VAL A 93 8.43 -12.86 9.55
C VAL A 93 7.02 -12.45 9.97
N LEU A 94 6.69 -11.16 9.90
CA LEU A 94 5.40 -10.55 10.23
C LEU A 94 4.78 -9.87 9.00
N ASN A 95 3.49 -10.10 8.78
CA ASN A 95 2.74 -9.36 7.76
C ASN A 95 2.36 -7.93 8.25
N PRO A 96 1.86 -7.03 7.38
CA PRO A 96 1.55 -5.65 7.77
C PRO A 96 0.59 -5.49 8.96
N ALA A 97 -0.39 -6.38 9.13
CA ALA A 97 -1.30 -6.32 10.27
C ALA A 97 -0.60 -6.69 11.59
N GLN A 98 0.28 -7.69 11.54
CA GLN A 98 1.09 -8.15 12.66
C GLN A 98 2.16 -7.11 13.04
N GLN A 99 2.78 -6.45 12.04
CA GLN A 99 3.68 -5.31 12.24
C GLN A 99 2.98 -4.20 13.02
N ILE A 100 1.79 -3.76 12.59
CA ILE A 100 0.99 -2.72 13.27
C ILE A 100 0.66 -3.12 14.73
N ALA A 101 0.28 -4.37 14.97
CA ALA A 101 0.01 -4.85 16.32
C ALA A 101 1.28 -4.79 17.20
N PHE A 102 2.44 -5.08 16.62
CA PHE A 102 3.71 -4.99 17.32
C PHE A 102 4.15 -3.54 17.58
N GLU A 103 3.96 -2.61 16.64
CA GLU A 103 4.14 -1.16 16.88
C GLU A 103 3.30 -0.70 18.06
N ARG A 104 2.01 -1.05 18.06
CA ARG A 104 1.07 -0.67 19.12
C ARG A 104 1.48 -1.24 20.48
N PHE A 105 2.00 -2.47 20.51
CA PHE A 105 2.54 -3.08 21.72
C PHE A 105 3.74 -2.31 22.27
N ILE A 106 4.72 -1.94 21.43
CA ILE A 106 5.86 -1.12 21.85
C ILE A 106 5.41 0.27 22.31
N GLN A 107 4.50 0.92 21.58
CA GLN A 107 3.92 2.22 21.94
C GLN A 107 3.14 2.20 23.26
N ALA A 108 2.52 1.06 23.59
CA ALA A 108 1.87 0.85 24.87
C ALA A 108 2.87 0.66 26.03
N GLY A 109 4.18 0.63 25.77
CA GLY A 109 5.23 0.42 26.76
C GLY A 109 5.79 -0.99 26.82
N GLY A 110 5.48 -1.83 25.83
CA GLY A 110 6.04 -3.17 25.68
C GLY A 110 7.54 -3.16 25.38
N GLY A 111 8.22 -4.25 25.74
CA GLY A 111 9.66 -4.42 25.53
C GLY A 111 10.00 -5.28 24.32
N TYR A 112 11.16 -5.02 23.71
CA TYR A 112 11.75 -5.84 22.67
C TYR A 112 13.14 -6.31 23.09
N VAL A 113 13.45 -7.58 22.82
CA VAL A 113 14.78 -8.16 22.97
C VAL A 113 15.16 -8.86 21.67
N GLY A 114 16.18 -8.36 20.98
CA GLY A 114 16.76 -9.04 19.82
C GLY A 114 18.00 -9.84 20.21
N VAL A 115 18.07 -11.10 19.75
CA VAL A 115 19.24 -11.97 19.96
C VAL A 115 19.83 -12.37 18.62
N HIS A 116 21.13 -12.09 18.45
CA HIS A 116 22.01 -12.42 17.34
C HIS A 116 21.39 -12.20 15.95
N ALA A 117 20.62 -13.14 15.41
CA ALA A 117 20.05 -12.99 14.07
C ALA A 117 18.89 -12.00 13.97
N ALA A 118 18.36 -11.48 15.09
CA ALA A 118 17.23 -10.56 15.07
C ALA A 118 17.45 -9.27 14.23
N THR A 119 18.70 -8.86 13.96
CA THR A 119 18.99 -7.75 13.03
C THR A 119 18.94 -8.14 11.54
N ASP A 120 18.88 -9.44 11.23
CA ASP A 120 18.67 -10.02 9.90
C ASP A 120 17.17 -10.26 9.63
N THR A 121 16.30 -9.39 10.16
CA THR A 121 14.84 -9.54 10.15
C THR A 121 14.17 -8.22 9.71
N GLU A 122 13.06 -8.29 8.96
CA GLU A 122 12.17 -7.15 8.60
C GLU A 122 12.89 -5.96 7.90
N TYR A 123 13.65 -6.23 6.84
CA TYR A 123 14.43 -5.20 6.12
C TYR A 123 13.57 -4.11 5.46
N ASP A 124 12.35 -4.46 5.04
CA ASP A 124 11.43 -3.55 4.35
C ASP A 124 10.53 -2.76 5.31
N TRP A 125 10.75 -2.92 6.62
CA TRP A 125 10.03 -2.21 7.67
C TRP A 125 10.99 -1.32 8.48
N PRO A 126 11.27 -0.07 8.02
CA PRO A 126 12.28 0.79 8.63
C PRO A 126 12.08 1.09 10.13
N TRP A 127 10.83 1.06 10.61
CA TRP A 127 10.52 1.21 12.03
C TRP A 127 11.15 0.08 12.86
N TYR A 128 11.12 -1.17 12.37
CA TYR A 128 11.79 -2.29 13.03
C TYR A 128 13.31 -2.11 13.06
N GLY A 129 13.93 -1.63 11.98
CA GLY A 129 15.36 -1.32 11.97
C GLY A 129 15.76 -0.32 13.05
N GLN A 130 14.91 0.68 13.31
CA GLN A 130 15.13 1.63 14.41
C GLN A 130 14.89 0.99 15.78
N LEU A 131 13.87 0.13 15.93
CA LEU A 131 13.61 -0.64 17.16
C LEU A 131 14.80 -1.55 17.51
N ALA A 132 15.26 -2.35 16.55
CA ALA A 132 16.42 -3.24 16.70
C ALA A 132 17.72 -2.44 16.90
N GLY A 133 17.80 -1.25 16.31
CA GLY A 133 18.92 -0.31 16.44
C GLY A 133 19.94 -0.41 15.31
N ALA A 134 19.89 -1.46 14.49
CA ALA A 134 20.64 -1.60 13.25
C ALA A 134 20.09 -2.76 12.40
N TYR A 135 20.58 -2.90 11.17
CA TYR A 135 20.36 -4.08 10.33
C TYR A 135 21.64 -4.87 10.13
N PHE A 136 21.53 -6.18 9.93
CA PHE A 136 22.65 -7.02 9.52
C PHE A 136 23.26 -6.53 8.20
N LEU A 137 24.58 -6.60 8.10
CA LEU A 137 25.37 -6.23 6.92
C LEU A 137 26.23 -7.40 6.43
N ASP A 138 27.03 -8.00 7.30
CA ASP A 138 27.99 -9.07 6.96
C ASP A 138 28.44 -9.83 8.21
N HIS A 139 29.11 -10.97 8.03
CA HIS A 139 29.74 -11.74 9.11
C HIS A 139 31.05 -12.42 8.63
N PRO A 140 31.91 -12.92 9.53
CA PRO A 140 33.11 -13.65 9.15
C PRO A 140 32.81 -14.86 8.25
N SER A 141 33.72 -15.21 7.34
CA SER A 141 33.55 -16.37 6.45
C SER A 141 34.81 -17.21 6.26
N THR A 142 35.99 -16.59 6.31
CA THR A 142 37.30 -17.27 6.15
C THR A 142 38.21 -16.92 7.32
N PRO A 143 38.82 -17.89 8.03
CA PRO A 143 38.82 -19.34 7.76
C PRO A 143 37.57 -20.09 8.24
N SER A 144 36.70 -19.42 9.00
CA SER A 144 35.45 -19.93 9.57
C SER A 144 34.54 -18.75 9.85
N ASN A 145 33.23 -18.97 9.84
CA ASN A 145 32.26 -17.97 10.31
C ASN A 145 32.27 -17.85 11.84
N LEU A 146 32.57 -18.94 12.55
CA LEU A 146 32.84 -18.93 13.98
C LEU A 146 34.31 -18.61 14.24
N GLN A 147 34.58 -17.53 14.96
CA GLN A 147 35.93 -17.10 15.34
C GLN A 147 35.98 -16.65 16.80
N GLU A 148 37.14 -16.75 17.45
CA GLU A 148 37.34 -16.18 18.79
C GLU A 148 37.58 -14.67 18.65
N GLY A 149 36.71 -13.85 19.24
CA GLY A 149 36.82 -12.41 19.29
C GLY A 149 36.99 -11.90 20.72
N THR A 150 37.60 -10.72 20.86
CA THR A 150 37.76 -10.02 22.14
C THR A 150 36.73 -8.90 22.26
N PHE A 151 35.88 -8.96 23.28
CA PHE A 151 34.90 -7.94 23.60
C PHE A 151 35.48 -6.94 24.59
N HIS A 152 35.11 -5.67 24.42
CA HIS A 152 35.36 -4.60 25.38
C HIS A 152 34.04 -4.18 26.05
N VAL A 153 34.09 -4.03 27.37
CA VAL A 153 32.97 -3.50 28.15
C VAL A 153 33.08 -1.98 28.19
N LEU A 154 32.11 -1.31 27.56
CA LEU A 154 32.10 0.16 27.43
C LEU A 154 31.67 0.86 28.71
N GLU A 155 30.74 0.25 29.45
CA GLU A 155 30.23 0.76 30.71
C GLU A 155 30.42 -0.25 31.83
N LYS A 156 31.29 0.06 32.79
CA LYS A 156 31.57 -0.81 33.95
C LYS A 156 30.53 -0.58 35.05
N ASP A 157 30.18 -1.63 35.78
CA ASP A 157 29.17 -1.62 36.86
C ASP A 157 27.76 -1.15 36.41
N HIS A 158 27.49 -1.16 35.10
CA HIS A 158 26.18 -0.89 34.52
C HIS A 158 25.26 -2.11 34.67
N TRP A 159 23.94 -1.92 34.72
CA TRP A 159 22.97 -3.01 34.94
C TRP A 159 23.09 -4.11 33.87
N ALA A 160 23.43 -3.74 32.63
CA ALA A 160 23.60 -4.67 31.52
C ALA A 160 24.92 -5.48 31.59
N THR A 161 25.96 -4.97 32.25
CA THR A 161 27.32 -5.53 32.21
C THR A 161 27.83 -5.93 33.61
N GLN A 162 26.92 -6.01 34.58
CA GLN A 162 27.26 -6.30 35.96
C GLN A 162 27.97 -7.66 36.07
N GLY A 163 29.18 -7.65 36.64
CA GLY A 163 30.00 -8.87 36.79
C GLY A 163 30.88 -9.20 35.58
N MET A 164 30.79 -8.45 34.48
CA MET A 164 31.70 -8.62 33.34
C MET A 164 33.09 -8.03 33.63
N PRO A 165 34.18 -8.69 33.19
CA PRO A 165 35.53 -8.11 33.21
C PRO A 165 35.65 -6.98 32.16
N ASP A 166 36.70 -6.15 32.27
CA ASP A 166 36.95 -5.07 31.29
C ASP A 166 37.04 -5.58 29.84
N THR A 167 37.58 -6.78 29.68
CA THR A 167 37.60 -7.52 28.41
C THR A 167 37.36 -9.00 28.64
N PHE A 168 36.68 -9.64 27.70
CA PHE A 168 36.52 -11.10 27.67
C PHE A 168 36.60 -11.62 26.24
N LYS A 169 36.83 -12.91 26.09
CA LYS A 169 36.91 -13.58 24.80
C LYS A 169 35.74 -14.54 24.65
N ARG A 170 35.19 -14.62 23.44
CA ARG A 170 34.15 -15.60 23.08
C ARG A 170 34.38 -16.08 21.65
N THR A 171 34.03 -17.33 21.38
CA THR A 171 33.89 -17.82 20.01
C THR A 171 32.42 -17.72 19.60
N ASP A 172 32.13 -16.91 18.59
CA ASP A 172 30.77 -16.69 18.07
C ASP A 172 30.83 -16.31 16.58
N GLU A 173 29.66 -16.06 15.96
CA GLU A 173 29.56 -15.40 14.66
C GLU A 173 29.30 -13.90 14.85
N PHE A 174 30.29 -13.05 14.61
CA PHE A 174 30.20 -11.62 14.87
C PHE A 174 29.58 -10.86 13.70
N TYR A 175 28.37 -10.33 13.89
CA TYR A 175 27.68 -9.55 12.87
C TYR A 175 28.23 -8.14 12.78
N ALA A 176 28.54 -7.70 11.56
CA ALA A 176 28.63 -6.30 11.20
C ALA A 176 27.26 -5.75 10.82
N PHE A 177 27.09 -4.45 11.03
CA PHE A 177 25.80 -3.78 10.91
C PHE A 177 25.80 -2.63 9.90
N ARG A 178 24.63 -2.37 9.31
CA ARG A 178 24.33 -1.16 8.52
C ARG A 178 23.21 -0.37 9.19
N ASN A 179 23.13 0.92 8.88
CA ASN A 179 22.12 1.84 9.42
C ASN A 179 22.07 1.86 10.96
N ILE A 180 23.24 1.80 11.61
CA ILE A 180 23.35 1.84 13.07
C ILE A 180 22.76 3.16 13.57
N SER A 181 21.72 3.06 14.40
CA SER A 181 21.02 4.22 14.96
C SER A 181 21.96 4.99 15.89
N LYS A 182 21.97 6.31 15.75
CA LYS A 182 22.69 7.23 16.66
C LYS A 182 22.08 7.31 18.06
N HIS A 183 20.90 6.71 18.27
CA HIS A 183 20.14 6.76 19.52
C HIS A 183 20.39 5.55 20.42
N ILE A 184 21.13 4.53 19.96
CA ILE A 184 21.48 3.38 20.80
C ILE A 184 22.50 3.75 21.86
N HIS A 185 22.43 3.08 23.01
CA HIS A 185 23.42 3.14 24.07
C HIS A 185 24.24 1.84 24.08
N PRO A 186 25.41 1.79 23.42
CA PRO A 186 26.23 0.59 23.33
C PRO A 186 26.88 0.29 24.68
N VAL A 187 26.80 -0.97 25.12
CA VAL A 187 27.41 -1.45 26.37
C VAL A 187 28.56 -2.44 26.13
N LEU A 188 28.57 -3.10 24.97
CA LEU A 188 29.64 -3.98 24.50
C LEU A 188 30.06 -3.59 23.08
N GLU A 189 31.34 -3.65 22.81
CA GLU A 189 31.93 -3.58 21.46
C GLU A 189 32.92 -4.73 21.25
N ILE A 190 33.29 -4.99 19.99
CA ILE A 190 34.29 -6.02 19.65
C ILE A 190 35.56 -5.41 19.05
N ASP A 191 36.70 -5.99 19.42
CA ASP A 191 37.99 -5.69 18.82
C ASP A 191 38.08 -6.30 17.41
N ASN A 192 37.98 -5.43 16.39
CA ASN A 192 38.09 -5.82 14.98
C ASN A 192 39.45 -6.42 14.60
N GLU A 193 40.50 -6.23 15.40
CA GLU A 193 41.82 -6.84 15.15
C GLU A 193 41.90 -8.29 15.69
N SER A 194 40.93 -8.72 16.49
CA SER A 194 40.94 -10.02 17.15
C SER A 194 40.44 -11.19 16.28
N TYR A 195 39.78 -10.90 15.15
CA TYR A 195 39.21 -11.87 14.20
C TYR A 195 39.24 -11.32 12.76
N VAL A 196 38.81 -12.09 11.76
CA VAL A 196 38.90 -11.72 10.32
C VAL A 196 37.55 -11.78 9.61
N GLY A 197 37.17 -10.67 8.94
CA GLY A 197 35.90 -10.53 8.20
C GLY A 197 34.76 -9.97 9.05
N GLY A 198 33.64 -9.54 8.45
CA GLY A 198 32.45 -9.07 9.20
C GLY A 198 32.75 -8.00 10.25
N SER A 199 33.35 -6.87 9.86
CA SER A 199 33.71 -5.78 10.77
C SER A 199 33.13 -4.42 10.36
N ASN A 200 32.71 -3.63 11.35
CA ASN A 200 32.42 -2.21 11.15
C ASN A 200 33.70 -1.38 11.43
N PRO A 201 34.16 -0.52 10.50
CA PRO A 201 35.50 0.06 10.57
C PRO A 201 35.75 1.01 11.74
N ASP A 202 34.79 1.89 12.08
CA ASP A 202 34.99 2.95 13.08
C ASP A 202 34.26 2.68 14.41
N PHE A 203 33.13 1.97 14.37
CA PHE A 203 32.26 1.72 15.52
C PHE A 203 31.57 0.37 15.36
N HIS A 204 31.86 -0.59 16.23
CA HIS A 204 31.35 -1.96 16.12
C HIS A 204 30.65 -2.42 17.41
N PRO A 205 29.43 -1.95 17.68
CA PRO A 205 28.68 -2.33 18.87
C PRO A 205 28.21 -3.78 18.78
N MET A 206 28.28 -4.51 19.88
CA MET A 206 27.81 -5.90 19.99
C MET A 206 26.60 -6.06 20.91
N SER A 207 26.37 -5.11 21.81
CA SER A 207 25.13 -5.09 22.61
C SER A 207 24.80 -3.66 23.00
N TRP A 208 23.51 -3.34 22.97
CA TRP A 208 23.02 -1.99 23.25
C TRP A 208 21.60 -2.01 23.80
N TYR A 209 21.20 -0.88 24.35
CA TYR A 209 19.82 -0.62 24.77
C TYR A 209 19.36 0.76 24.32
N GLN A 210 18.05 0.96 24.26
CA GLN A 210 17.42 2.26 24.02
C GLN A 210 15.98 2.27 24.54
N GLU A 211 15.45 3.48 24.73
CA GLU A 211 14.00 3.72 24.78
C GLU A 211 13.57 4.05 23.34
N PHE A 212 12.53 3.41 22.84
CA PHE A 212 12.08 3.56 21.45
C PHE A 212 10.56 3.54 21.36
N ASP A 213 10.00 4.61 20.76
CA ASP A 213 8.58 4.79 20.47
C ASP A 213 7.64 4.45 21.65
N GLY A 214 8.03 4.76 22.89
CA GLY A 214 7.26 4.50 24.11
C GLY A 214 7.63 3.21 24.87
N GLY A 215 8.33 2.29 24.21
CA GLY A 215 8.80 1.03 24.78
C GLY A 215 10.32 0.96 24.99
N ARG A 216 10.81 -0.21 25.42
CA ARG A 216 12.22 -0.47 25.72
C ARG A 216 12.80 -1.52 24.77
N SER A 217 13.96 -1.24 24.20
CA SER A 217 14.66 -2.16 23.33
C SER A 217 16.03 -2.54 23.89
N PHE A 218 16.34 -3.83 23.86
CA PHE A 218 17.67 -4.37 24.13
C PHE A 218 18.07 -5.31 23.00
N TYR A 219 19.34 -5.27 22.62
CA TYR A 219 19.88 -6.18 21.61
C TYR A 219 21.25 -6.70 22.03
N THR A 220 21.51 -7.97 21.71
CA THR A 220 22.83 -8.60 21.79
C THR A 220 23.13 -9.36 20.50
N ALA A 221 24.28 -9.09 19.88
CA ALA A 221 24.79 -9.80 18.70
C ALA A 221 25.30 -11.21 19.01
N MET A 222 25.46 -11.53 20.30
CA MET A 222 25.90 -12.84 20.78
C MET A 222 24.74 -13.84 20.79
N GLY A 223 25.03 -15.12 20.63
CA GLY A 223 24.02 -16.19 20.69
C GLY A 223 23.84 -17.01 19.41
N HIS A 224 24.84 -17.02 18.52
CA HIS A 224 24.84 -17.91 17.35
C HIS A 224 25.04 -19.38 17.76
N THR A 225 25.91 -19.63 18.74
CA THR A 225 26.34 -20.98 19.12
C THR A 225 25.52 -21.57 20.27
N ASP A 226 25.36 -22.89 20.29
CA ASP A 226 24.70 -23.62 21.37
C ASP A 226 25.40 -23.39 22.72
N GLU A 227 26.74 -23.33 22.70
CA GLU A 227 27.59 -23.15 23.89
C GLU A 227 27.30 -21.82 24.61
N THR A 228 26.98 -20.77 23.86
CA THR A 228 26.69 -19.43 24.41
C THR A 228 25.53 -19.47 25.41
N TYR A 229 24.51 -20.28 25.15
CA TYR A 229 23.35 -20.47 26.03
C TYR A 229 23.62 -21.31 27.29
N SER A 230 24.85 -21.76 27.49
CA SER A 230 25.31 -22.42 28.72
C SER A 230 26.29 -21.57 29.53
N GLU A 231 26.75 -20.44 28.98
CA GLU A 231 27.78 -19.61 29.57
C GLU A 231 27.18 -18.60 30.58
N PRO A 232 27.61 -18.60 31.86
CA PRO A 232 27.02 -17.73 32.87
C PRO A 232 27.07 -16.24 32.54
N LEU A 233 28.17 -15.76 31.95
CA LEU A 233 28.34 -14.34 31.62
C LEU A 233 27.33 -13.87 30.56
N PHE A 234 27.02 -14.72 29.58
CA PHE A 234 25.98 -14.43 28.59
C PHE A 234 24.57 -14.53 29.19
N LEU A 235 24.31 -15.56 30.00
CA LEU A 235 22.98 -15.74 30.60
C LEU A 235 22.62 -14.61 31.56
N ASP A 236 23.57 -14.11 32.35
CA ASP A 236 23.36 -12.95 33.22
C ASP A 236 23.13 -11.66 32.40
N HIS A 237 23.83 -11.49 31.28
CA HIS A 237 23.64 -10.37 30.35
C HIS A 237 22.27 -10.40 29.67
N LEU A 238 21.88 -11.56 29.14
CA LEU A 238 20.59 -11.77 28.49
C LEU A 238 19.45 -11.54 29.48
N TRP A 239 19.58 -12.04 30.71
CA TRP A 239 18.62 -11.76 31.77
C TRP A 239 18.52 -10.26 32.07
N ALA A 240 19.65 -9.56 32.19
CA ALA A 240 19.64 -8.12 32.45
C ALA A 240 18.90 -7.34 31.35
N GLY A 241 19.14 -7.70 30.08
CA GLY A 241 18.43 -7.15 28.93
C GLY A 241 16.93 -7.44 28.92
N ILE A 242 16.54 -8.70 29.19
CA ILE A 242 15.13 -9.10 29.31
C ILE A 242 14.44 -8.36 30.47
N ASN A 243 15.09 -8.26 31.63
CA ASN A 243 14.55 -7.56 32.78
C ASN A 243 14.34 -6.06 32.48
N TYR A 244 15.31 -5.41 31.83
CA TYR A 244 15.16 -4.04 31.36
C TYR A 244 13.98 -3.89 30.40
N ALA A 245 13.89 -4.73 29.36
CA ALA A 245 12.81 -4.66 28.37
C ALA A 245 11.43 -4.83 29.02
N MET A 246 11.30 -5.75 29.99
CA MET A 246 10.06 -5.97 30.74
C MET A 246 9.66 -4.78 31.63
N GLY A 247 10.58 -3.85 31.93
CA GLY A 247 10.34 -2.69 32.81
C GLY A 247 10.93 -2.82 34.22
N GLY A 248 11.83 -3.77 34.43
CA GLY A 248 12.49 -4.03 35.71
C GLY A 248 11.60 -4.73 36.74
N ASP A 249 11.90 -4.49 38.03
CA ASP A 249 11.26 -5.20 39.15
C ASP A 249 9.80 -4.76 39.41
N ASP A 250 9.38 -3.59 38.90
CA ASP A 250 8.03 -3.03 39.05
C ASP A 250 7.50 -2.49 37.71
N PRO A 251 7.13 -3.38 36.77
CA PRO A 251 6.76 -2.96 35.42
C PRO A 251 5.40 -2.28 35.39
N ALA A 252 5.34 -1.08 34.81
CA ALA A 252 4.09 -0.38 34.58
C ALA A 252 3.14 -1.19 33.68
N PRO A 253 1.81 -1.15 33.91
CA PRO A 253 0.83 -1.70 32.96
C PRO A 253 1.02 -1.17 31.54
N LEU A 254 0.79 -2.02 30.54
CA LEU A 254 0.74 -1.56 29.15
C LEU A 254 -0.42 -0.57 28.99
N ASP A 255 -0.16 0.53 28.31
CA ASP A 255 -1.08 1.64 28.11
C ASP A 255 -1.36 1.85 26.62
N TYR A 256 -2.27 1.04 26.09
CA TYR A 256 -2.66 1.11 24.68
C TYR A 256 -3.39 2.41 24.30
N GLU A 257 -3.76 3.27 25.26
CA GLU A 257 -4.28 4.61 24.93
C GLU A 257 -3.19 5.51 24.31
N LYS A 258 -1.91 5.21 24.58
CA LYS A 258 -0.75 5.87 23.95
C LYS A 258 -0.38 5.30 22.58
N SER A 259 -0.90 4.12 22.25
CA SER A 259 -0.66 3.50 20.96
C SER A 259 -1.49 4.15 19.86
N ARG A 260 -0.96 4.15 18.65
CA ARG A 260 -1.70 4.54 17.45
C ARG A 260 -2.99 3.75 17.35
N PRO A 261 -4.19 4.35 17.35
CA PRO A 261 -5.46 3.61 17.39
C PRO A 261 -5.60 2.61 16.25
N GLU A 262 -6.36 1.53 16.50
CA GLU A 262 -6.72 0.58 15.47
C GLU A 262 -7.44 1.31 14.32
N GLU A 263 -6.97 1.09 13.10
CA GLU A 263 -7.48 1.79 11.92
C GLU A 263 -8.98 1.58 11.70
N ASN A 264 -9.49 0.39 12.00
CA ASN A 264 -10.91 0.04 11.89
C ASN A 264 -11.83 0.80 12.88
N ARG A 265 -11.29 1.69 13.72
CA ARG A 265 -12.06 2.67 14.51
C ARG A 265 -12.39 3.93 13.73
N PHE A 266 -11.73 4.15 12.59
CA PHE A 266 -12.08 5.22 11.67
C PHE A 266 -13.05 4.71 10.61
N SER A 267 -14.01 5.54 10.25
CA SER A 267 -14.93 5.30 9.15
C SER A 267 -14.84 6.46 8.16
N LYS A 268 -14.77 6.13 6.88
CA LYS A 268 -14.82 7.11 5.78
C LYS A 268 -16.19 7.03 5.10
N GLU A 269 -16.89 8.14 5.06
CA GLU A 269 -18.17 8.29 4.37
C GLU A 269 -18.04 9.30 3.23
N VAL A 270 -18.62 8.98 2.08
CA VAL A 270 -18.71 9.90 0.93
C VAL A 270 -20.01 10.69 1.02
N LEU A 271 -19.91 12.00 1.19
CA LEU A 271 -21.05 12.91 1.30
C LEU A 271 -21.51 13.44 -0.05
N ALA A 272 -20.55 13.68 -0.95
CA ALA A 272 -20.77 14.01 -2.35
C ALA A 272 -19.64 13.44 -3.20
N ASP A 273 -19.95 13.08 -4.45
CA ASP A 273 -18.98 12.61 -5.44
C ASP A 273 -19.15 13.38 -6.76
N LYS A 274 -18.35 13.02 -7.78
CA LYS A 274 -18.38 13.63 -9.11
C LYS A 274 -18.11 15.13 -9.10
N LEU A 275 -17.24 15.58 -8.20
CA LEU A 275 -16.83 16.98 -8.13
C LEU A 275 -15.92 17.35 -9.31
N ASP A 276 -15.93 18.62 -9.69
CA ASP A 276 -15.15 19.18 -10.80
C ASP A 276 -14.01 20.04 -10.26
N GLU A 277 -12.86 19.41 -10.01
CA GLU A 277 -11.65 20.07 -9.51
C GLU A 277 -11.88 20.84 -8.19
N PRO A 278 -12.32 20.17 -7.10
CA PRO A 278 -12.50 20.81 -5.80
C PRO A 278 -11.16 21.29 -5.24
N MET A 279 -11.11 22.47 -4.62
CA MET A 279 -9.84 23.12 -4.24
C MET A 279 -9.67 23.31 -2.73
N GLU A 280 -10.56 24.06 -2.06
CA GLU A 280 -10.43 24.38 -0.62
C GLU A 280 -11.82 24.38 0.01
N LEU A 281 -11.92 24.00 1.30
CA LEU A 281 -13.16 23.92 2.05
C LEU A 281 -13.10 24.66 3.39
N THR A 282 -14.26 25.04 3.89
CA THR A 282 -14.43 25.57 5.25
C THR A 282 -15.81 25.20 5.79
N LEU A 283 -15.91 25.06 7.10
CA LEU A 283 -17.19 24.80 7.77
C LEU A 283 -17.81 26.14 8.14
N LEU A 284 -19.01 26.47 7.65
CA LEU A 284 -19.68 27.71 8.06
C LEU A 284 -20.17 27.59 9.51
N ASP A 285 -20.72 26.41 9.84
CA ASP A 285 -21.22 25.98 11.15
C ASP A 285 -21.22 24.43 11.21
N GLU A 286 -21.93 23.85 12.18
CA GLU A 286 -22.00 22.39 12.39
C GLU A 286 -22.77 21.63 11.28
N GLU A 287 -23.59 22.32 10.48
CA GLU A 287 -24.44 21.68 9.46
C GLU A 287 -24.02 22.02 8.02
N ARG A 288 -23.27 23.11 7.82
CA ARG A 288 -23.00 23.66 6.48
C ARG A 288 -21.51 23.68 6.13
N ILE A 289 -21.17 22.97 5.07
CA ILE A 289 -19.82 22.88 4.50
C ILE A 289 -19.77 23.69 3.21
N LEU A 290 -18.89 24.69 3.15
CA LEU A 290 -18.65 25.48 1.95
C LEU A 290 -17.33 25.02 1.30
N PHE A 291 -17.33 24.84 0.00
CA PHE A 291 -16.10 24.54 -0.75
C PHE A 291 -16.12 25.16 -2.14
N ILE A 292 -14.95 25.27 -2.76
CA ILE A 292 -14.80 25.82 -4.11
C ILE A 292 -14.30 24.79 -5.10
N GLN A 293 -14.63 25.02 -6.37
CA GLN A 293 -14.13 24.29 -7.52
C GLN A 293 -13.33 25.22 -8.42
N ARG A 294 -12.21 24.74 -8.98
CA ARG A 294 -11.24 25.58 -9.71
C ARG A 294 -11.87 26.35 -10.86
N LYS A 295 -12.91 25.82 -11.49
CA LYS A 295 -13.62 26.46 -12.61
C LYS A 295 -14.57 27.61 -12.21
N GLY A 296 -14.59 28.00 -10.94
CA GLY A 296 -15.27 29.21 -10.47
C GLY A 296 -16.50 28.96 -9.59
N GLU A 297 -16.93 27.71 -9.43
CA GLU A 297 -18.12 27.39 -8.62
C GLU A 297 -17.83 27.43 -7.12
N VAL A 298 -18.74 28.06 -6.38
CA VAL A 298 -18.81 28.01 -4.91
C VAL A 298 -19.96 27.07 -4.53
N ARG A 299 -19.65 26.02 -3.79
CA ARG A 299 -20.55 24.90 -3.47
C ARG A 299 -20.85 24.87 -1.97
N LEU A 300 -22.10 24.59 -1.63
CA LEU A 300 -22.56 24.44 -0.24
C LEU A 300 -23.21 23.06 -0.06
N TYR A 301 -22.69 22.29 0.88
CA TYR A 301 -23.28 21.02 1.32
C TYR A 301 -23.95 21.18 2.68
N ASN A 302 -25.20 20.76 2.80
CA ASN A 302 -25.92 20.74 4.07
C ASN A 302 -26.01 19.31 4.61
N LEU A 303 -25.40 19.06 5.77
CA LEU A 303 -25.33 17.75 6.44
C LEU A 303 -26.71 17.25 6.90
N ALA A 304 -27.60 18.15 7.34
CA ALA A 304 -28.92 17.78 7.84
C ALA A 304 -29.87 17.30 6.71
N THR A 305 -29.73 17.88 5.51
CA THR A 305 -30.58 17.53 4.35
C THR A 305 -29.88 16.66 3.31
N ALA A 306 -28.57 16.42 3.46
CA ALA A 306 -27.70 15.79 2.46
C ALA A 306 -27.78 16.45 1.07
N GLU A 307 -27.98 17.77 1.03
CA GLU A 307 -28.17 18.52 -0.22
C GLU A 307 -26.90 19.29 -0.61
N LEU A 308 -26.47 19.16 -1.87
CA LEU A 308 -25.36 19.91 -2.46
C LEU A 308 -25.87 20.97 -3.45
N LYS A 309 -25.49 22.24 -3.27
CA LYS A 309 -25.87 23.37 -4.14
C LYS A 309 -24.65 24.11 -4.69
N THR A 310 -24.75 24.61 -5.92
CA THR A 310 -23.91 25.73 -6.38
C THR A 310 -24.58 27.03 -5.96
N ILE A 311 -23.91 27.82 -5.12
CA ILE A 311 -24.46 29.06 -4.56
C ILE A 311 -23.91 30.32 -5.23
N ALA A 312 -22.79 30.20 -5.96
CA ALA A 312 -22.24 31.23 -6.83
C ALA A 312 -21.31 30.63 -7.89
N ASN A 313 -21.03 31.40 -8.94
CA ASN A 313 -20.07 31.06 -9.98
C ASN A 313 -19.31 32.31 -10.44
N LEU A 314 -17.99 32.35 -10.23
CA LEU A 314 -17.12 33.46 -10.61
C LEU A 314 -16.50 33.22 -12.00
N PRO A 315 -16.46 34.23 -12.88
CA PRO A 315 -15.74 34.12 -14.15
C PRO A 315 -14.22 34.12 -13.90
N VAL A 316 -13.59 32.98 -14.12
CA VAL A 316 -12.15 32.79 -13.88
C VAL A 316 -11.37 32.44 -15.16
N SER A 317 -10.10 32.85 -15.21
CA SER A 317 -9.17 32.47 -16.26
C SER A 317 -8.74 31.02 -16.07
N LEU A 318 -8.81 30.22 -17.14
CA LEU A 318 -8.41 28.80 -17.14
C LEU A 318 -7.37 28.49 -18.23
N LYS A 319 -6.76 29.53 -18.81
CA LYS A 319 -5.84 29.38 -19.94
C LYS A 319 -4.63 30.31 -19.89
N TYR A 320 -3.51 29.80 -20.39
CA TYR A 320 -2.37 30.59 -20.82
C TYR A 320 -2.47 30.85 -22.32
N VAL A 321 -2.00 32.02 -22.76
CA VAL A 321 -1.93 32.38 -24.17
C VAL A 321 -0.53 32.91 -24.46
N ASP A 322 0.28 32.13 -25.16
CA ASP A 322 1.65 32.53 -25.45
C ASP A 322 1.73 33.67 -26.48
N LYS A 323 2.94 34.18 -26.73
CA LYS A 323 3.18 35.31 -27.65
C LYS A 323 2.79 35.02 -29.10
N ASP A 324 2.70 33.75 -29.48
CA ASP A 324 2.27 33.31 -30.80
C ASP A 324 0.74 33.09 -30.86
N GLY A 325 0.04 33.32 -29.74
CA GLY A 325 -1.42 33.19 -29.62
C GLY A 325 -1.88 31.75 -29.37
N LYS A 326 -0.98 30.82 -29.02
CA LYS A 326 -1.35 29.44 -28.73
C LYS A 326 -1.88 29.35 -27.30
N GLU A 327 -3.05 28.73 -27.17
CA GLU A 327 -3.70 28.51 -25.88
C GLU A 327 -3.28 27.16 -25.26
N SER A 328 -3.11 27.14 -23.95
CA SER A 328 -2.99 25.93 -23.13
C SER A 328 -3.79 26.06 -21.84
N VAL A 329 -4.15 24.94 -21.22
CA VAL A 329 -4.83 24.95 -19.91
C VAL A 329 -3.92 25.59 -18.87
N ALA A 330 -4.50 26.41 -17.99
CA ALA A 330 -3.81 27.02 -16.86
C ALA A 330 -4.27 26.42 -15.52
N GLU A 331 -3.36 26.48 -14.55
CA GLU A 331 -3.64 26.22 -13.13
C GLU A 331 -4.43 27.35 -12.48
N ASP A 332 -4.52 28.52 -13.13
CA ASP A 332 -5.42 29.62 -12.76
C ASP A 332 -6.87 29.14 -12.56
N GLY A 333 -7.62 29.84 -11.72
CA GLY A 333 -9.00 29.51 -11.42
C GLY A 333 -9.50 30.18 -10.15
N LEU A 334 -10.46 29.55 -9.48
CA LEU A 334 -10.83 29.84 -8.10
C LEU A 334 -10.03 28.89 -7.19
N LEU A 335 -9.08 29.45 -6.43
CA LEU A 335 -7.99 28.70 -5.82
C LEU A 335 -8.09 28.63 -4.30
N GLY A 336 -8.46 29.75 -3.69
CA GLY A 336 -8.53 29.90 -2.24
C GLY A 336 -9.92 30.24 -1.72
N LEU A 337 -10.28 29.67 -0.58
CA LEU A 337 -11.50 29.90 0.17
C LEU A 337 -11.19 29.85 1.67
N ASN A 338 -11.60 30.87 2.41
CA ASN A 338 -11.84 30.70 3.84
C ASN A 338 -12.94 31.66 4.32
N LYS A 339 -13.60 31.30 5.43
CA LYS A 339 -14.53 32.22 6.10
C LYS A 339 -13.75 33.15 7.03
N ASP A 340 -14.33 34.30 7.34
CA ASP A 340 -13.80 35.16 8.39
C ASP A 340 -13.86 34.46 9.76
N PRO A 341 -12.87 34.64 10.66
CA PRO A 341 -12.95 34.11 12.03
C PRO A 341 -14.21 34.56 12.77
N ASN A 342 -14.76 35.74 12.43
CA ASN A 342 -16.02 36.27 12.98
C ASN A 342 -17.23 36.06 12.05
N PHE A 343 -17.20 35.02 11.21
CA PHE A 343 -18.27 34.72 10.24
C PHE A 343 -19.68 34.67 10.84
N ALA A 344 -19.80 34.22 12.09
CA ALA A 344 -21.09 34.18 12.81
C ALA A 344 -21.73 35.56 12.98
N GLU A 345 -20.94 36.64 12.92
CA GLU A 345 -21.37 38.03 13.08
C GLU A 345 -21.39 38.79 11.75
N ASN A 346 -20.35 38.65 10.93
CA ASN A 346 -20.15 39.48 9.73
C ASN A 346 -20.54 38.79 8.42
N HIS A 347 -20.66 37.46 8.40
CA HIS A 347 -20.95 36.64 7.23
C HIS A 347 -19.97 36.86 6.07
N TRP A 348 -18.70 37.16 6.36
CA TRP A 348 -17.68 37.41 5.33
C TRP A 348 -16.98 36.14 4.86
N ILE A 349 -16.81 36.04 3.54
CA ILE A 349 -16.09 34.98 2.84
C ILE A 349 -14.96 35.60 2.04
N TYR A 350 -13.78 34.99 2.08
CA TYR A 350 -12.61 35.42 1.32
C TYR A 350 -12.34 34.41 0.22
N LEU A 351 -12.17 34.91 -1.00
CA LEU A 351 -11.84 34.12 -2.17
C LEU A 351 -10.55 34.62 -2.80
N PHE A 352 -9.67 33.69 -3.17
CA PHE A 352 -8.51 33.96 -3.99
C PHE A 352 -8.70 33.37 -5.39
N TYR A 353 -8.70 34.21 -6.43
CA TYR A 353 -9.08 33.77 -7.77
C TYR A 353 -8.37 34.54 -8.89
N SER A 354 -8.37 33.96 -10.08
CA SER A 354 -7.77 34.49 -11.31
C SER A 354 -8.84 35.12 -12.21
N PRO A 355 -9.09 36.45 -12.17
CA PRO A 355 -10.06 37.10 -13.04
C PRO A 355 -9.70 36.98 -14.54
N VAL A 356 -10.72 36.93 -15.40
CA VAL A 356 -10.58 36.80 -16.86
C VAL A 356 -10.07 38.06 -17.57
N ASP A 357 -10.24 39.23 -16.95
CA ASP A 357 -10.09 40.54 -17.60
C ASP A 357 -8.71 41.19 -17.37
N THR A 358 -7.98 40.74 -16.36
CA THR A 358 -6.76 41.38 -15.85
C THR A 358 -5.74 40.33 -15.44
N ALA A 359 -4.46 40.54 -15.79
CA ALA A 359 -3.34 39.62 -15.51
C ALA A 359 -2.87 39.71 -14.04
N VAL A 360 -3.79 39.45 -13.12
CA VAL A 360 -3.56 39.41 -11.67
C VAL A 360 -4.26 38.20 -11.08
N ASN A 361 -3.75 37.66 -9.97
CA ASN A 361 -4.56 36.85 -9.06
C ASN A 361 -5.02 37.74 -7.90
N ARG A 362 -6.25 37.59 -7.46
CA ARG A 362 -6.95 38.56 -6.62
C ARG A 362 -7.47 37.91 -5.35
N LEU A 363 -7.14 38.51 -4.22
CA LEU A 363 -7.80 38.25 -2.93
C LEU A 363 -8.95 39.25 -2.78
N SER A 364 -10.16 38.72 -2.63
CA SER A 364 -11.37 39.50 -2.45
C SER A 364 -12.23 39.00 -1.29
N ARG A 365 -12.92 39.92 -0.63
CA ARG A 365 -13.91 39.64 0.42
C ARG A 365 -15.33 39.84 -0.11
N PHE A 366 -16.20 38.87 0.15
CA PHE A 366 -17.61 38.84 -0.19
C PHE A 366 -18.47 38.67 1.07
N GLU A 367 -19.77 38.94 0.95
CA GLU A 367 -20.76 38.77 2.01
C GLU A 367 -21.73 37.63 1.65
N MET A 368 -22.08 36.79 2.63
CA MET A 368 -23.14 35.80 2.52
C MET A 368 -24.45 36.31 3.11
N ASN A 369 -25.57 35.89 2.51
CA ASN A 369 -26.92 36.07 3.04
C ASN A 369 -27.65 34.73 3.07
N GLY A 370 -27.70 34.09 4.24
CA GLY A 370 -28.19 32.72 4.36
C GLY A 370 -27.27 31.74 3.63
N ASP A 371 -27.80 31.07 2.61
CA ASP A 371 -27.10 30.10 1.76
C ASP A 371 -26.73 30.69 0.38
N GLU A 372 -26.75 32.01 0.23
CA GLU A 372 -26.35 32.71 -1.00
C GLU A 372 -25.07 33.54 -0.78
N LEU A 373 -24.17 33.53 -1.77
CA LEU A 373 -23.00 34.42 -1.81
C LEU A 373 -23.29 35.64 -2.69
N LEU A 374 -23.19 36.84 -2.14
CA LEU A 374 -23.52 38.08 -2.84
C LEU A 374 -22.33 38.58 -3.67
N LEU A 375 -22.25 38.22 -4.95
CA LEU A 375 -21.12 38.61 -5.81
C LEU A 375 -20.92 40.13 -5.94
N ASP A 376 -22.00 40.92 -5.95
CA ASP A 376 -21.95 42.38 -6.02
C ASP A 376 -21.38 43.05 -4.75
N SER A 377 -21.16 42.28 -3.67
CA SER A 377 -20.55 42.76 -2.42
C SER A 377 -19.02 42.77 -2.44
N GLU A 378 -18.40 42.40 -3.56
CA GLU A 378 -16.95 42.23 -3.68
C GLU A 378 -16.17 43.45 -3.16
N LYS A 379 -15.17 43.17 -2.32
CA LYS A 379 -14.11 44.09 -1.94
C LYS A 379 -12.76 43.50 -2.33
N ILE A 380 -12.12 44.12 -3.30
CA ILE A 380 -10.78 43.75 -3.75
C ILE A 380 -9.79 44.22 -2.69
N MET A 381 -9.06 43.28 -2.07
CA MET A 381 -8.11 43.58 -1.00
C MET A 381 -6.68 43.63 -1.50
N LEU A 382 -6.28 42.62 -2.29
CA LEU A 382 -4.91 42.49 -2.78
C LEU A 382 -4.90 41.91 -4.19
N GLU A 383 -4.08 42.50 -5.07
CA GLU A 383 -3.83 42.00 -6.42
C GLU A 383 -2.36 41.64 -6.59
N ILE A 384 -2.11 40.39 -7.01
CA ILE A 384 -0.78 39.86 -7.29
C ILE A 384 -0.60 39.82 -8.80
N GLY A 385 0.30 40.65 -9.32
CA GLY A 385 0.60 40.68 -10.75
C GLY A 385 1.19 39.37 -11.24
N VAL A 386 0.59 38.76 -12.26
CA VAL A 386 1.03 37.49 -12.84
C VAL A 386 1.21 37.61 -14.35
N GLN A 387 2.07 36.77 -14.93
CA GLN A 387 2.07 36.52 -16.36
C GLN A 387 1.12 35.35 -16.67
N ARG A 388 0.38 35.43 -17.79
CA ARG A 388 -0.48 34.36 -18.32
C ARG A 388 -0.08 33.93 -19.73
N GLU A 389 1.19 34.11 -20.05
CA GLU A 389 1.77 33.68 -21.33
C GLU A 389 2.35 32.27 -21.26
N GLN A 390 2.77 31.84 -20.08
CA GLN A 390 3.46 30.58 -19.81
C GLN A 390 2.94 29.98 -18.49
N CYS A 391 3.03 28.66 -18.37
CA CYS A 391 2.99 27.95 -17.08
C CYS A 391 3.95 28.59 -16.05
N CYS A 392 3.77 28.49 -14.71
CA CYS A 392 2.76 27.86 -13.86
C CYS A 392 2.97 28.29 -12.40
N HIS A 393 2.40 27.55 -11.44
CA HIS A 393 2.51 27.70 -9.99
C HIS A 393 1.72 28.91 -9.49
N THR A 394 0.47 28.66 -9.13
CA THR A 394 -0.44 29.68 -8.62
C THR A 394 -0.49 29.74 -7.10
N GLY A 395 -0.21 28.63 -6.39
CA GLY A 395 -0.50 28.48 -4.96
C GLY A 395 -1.99 28.75 -4.68
N GLY A 396 -2.28 29.50 -3.62
CA GLY A 396 -3.55 30.19 -3.48
C GLY A 396 -4.39 29.84 -2.26
N SER A 397 -3.86 29.08 -1.30
CA SER A 397 -4.56 28.72 -0.07
C SER A 397 -4.66 29.90 0.90
N ILE A 398 -5.77 29.94 1.66
CA ILE A 398 -6.07 30.98 2.65
C ILE A 398 -6.27 30.34 4.03
N ASP A 399 -5.57 30.84 5.05
CA ASP A 399 -5.82 30.45 6.43
C ASP A 399 -5.61 31.63 7.40
N TRP A 400 -5.94 31.46 8.68
CA TRP A 400 -5.95 32.51 9.68
C TRP A 400 -5.12 32.16 10.90
N ASP A 401 -4.47 33.14 11.52
CA ASP A 401 -4.02 32.96 12.91
C ASP A 401 -5.11 33.32 13.93
N ALA A 402 -4.89 32.93 15.18
CA ALA A 402 -5.80 33.23 16.29
C ALA A 402 -5.94 34.73 16.60
N ALA A 403 -5.09 35.59 16.01
CA ALA A 403 -5.17 37.06 16.12
C ALA A 403 -5.97 37.69 14.97
N GLY A 404 -6.55 36.89 14.07
CA GLY A 404 -7.35 37.37 12.94
C GLY A 404 -6.50 37.92 11.79
N ASN A 405 -5.24 37.52 11.66
CA ASN A 405 -4.45 37.84 10.48
C ASN A 405 -4.65 36.76 9.41
N LEU A 406 -4.87 37.20 8.18
CA LEU A 406 -5.03 36.35 7.01
C LEU A 406 -3.66 36.00 6.44
N TYR A 407 -3.44 34.71 6.22
CA TYR A 407 -2.31 34.16 5.49
C TYR A 407 -2.76 33.75 4.09
N LEU A 408 -1.96 34.09 3.08
CA LEU A 408 -2.23 33.77 1.68
C LEU A 408 -0.98 33.19 1.03
N SER A 409 -1.08 31.98 0.49
CA SER A 409 0.00 31.38 -0.30
C SER A 409 -0.05 31.82 -1.75
N THR A 410 1.12 32.02 -2.35
CA THR A 410 1.25 32.44 -3.76
C THR A 410 2.41 31.70 -4.42
N GLY A 411 2.14 31.08 -5.57
CA GLY A 411 3.18 30.44 -6.37
C GLY A 411 4.09 31.44 -7.09
N ASP A 412 5.21 30.95 -7.59
CA ASP A 412 6.29 31.78 -8.15
C ASP A 412 6.00 32.34 -9.55
N ASN A 413 4.95 31.83 -10.22
CA ASN A 413 4.55 32.21 -11.57
C ASN A 413 5.72 32.09 -12.59
N THR A 414 6.48 31.00 -12.48
CA THR A 414 7.65 30.71 -13.31
C THR A 414 7.47 29.40 -14.05
N ASN A 415 7.85 29.39 -15.32
CA ASN A 415 7.85 28.20 -16.15
C ASN A 415 9.03 27.30 -15.74
N PRO A 416 8.77 26.06 -15.29
CA PRO A 416 9.80 25.13 -14.83
C PRO A 416 10.59 24.49 -15.99
N HIS A 417 10.06 24.57 -17.22
CA HIS A 417 10.66 23.91 -18.38
C HIS A 417 11.85 24.71 -18.93
N GLY A 418 12.81 24.06 -19.58
CA GLY A 418 14.01 24.73 -20.10
C GLY A 418 15.18 24.85 -19.12
N SER A 419 15.05 24.25 -17.93
CA SER A 419 16.15 24.11 -16.94
C SER A 419 16.58 22.66 -16.71
N ASN A 420 16.12 21.73 -17.56
CA ASN A 420 16.38 20.29 -17.48
C ASN A 420 15.94 19.66 -16.14
N GLY A 421 14.83 20.15 -15.56
CA GLY A 421 14.31 19.69 -14.27
C GLY A 421 14.98 20.30 -13.04
N TYR A 422 16.04 21.10 -13.19
CA TYR A 422 16.68 21.81 -12.07
C TYR A 422 16.11 23.23 -11.92
N SER A 423 16.59 23.96 -10.92
CA SER A 423 16.23 25.36 -10.65
C SER A 423 16.22 26.26 -11.90
N PRO A 424 15.08 26.95 -12.20
CA PRO A 424 14.96 27.89 -13.31
C PRO A 424 15.45 29.29 -12.91
N SER A 425 16.48 29.77 -13.60
CA SER A 425 17.12 31.08 -13.38
C SER A 425 17.64 31.67 -14.70
N ASP A 426 16.81 31.63 -15.75
CA ASP A 426 17.21 32.04 -17.10
C ASP A 426 17.19 33.56 -17.28
N GLU A 427 18.33 34.20 -17.03
CA GLU A 427 18.51 35.65 -17.06
C GLU A 427 18.60 36.26 -18.48
N ARG A 428 18.47 35.45 -19.55
CA ARG A 428 18.60 35.94 -20.93
C ARG A 428 17.48 36.93 -21.28
N PRO A 429 17.74 37.94 -22.14
CA PRO A 429 16.71 38.88 -22.57
C PRO A 429 15.45 38.19 -23.14
N GLY A 430 14.27 38.57 -22.65
CA GLY A 430 13.00 38.00 -23.09
C GLY A 430 12.62 36.67 -22.45
N ARG A 431 13.44 36.14 -21.53
CA ARG A 431 13.23 34.85 -20.84
C ARG A 431 12.79 34.99 -19.37
N SER A 432 12.29 36.15 -18.95
CA SER A 432 11.85 36.37 -17.56
C SER A 432 10.77 35.39 -17.08
N ALA A 433 9.96 34.79 -17.96
CA ALA A 433 9.02 33.75 -17.55
C ALA A 433 9.71 32.47 -17.02
N TRP A 434 11.01 32.27 -17.26
CA TRP A 434 11.83 31.12 -16.86
C TRP A 434 12.89 31.47 -15.80
N ASP A 435 12.73 32.60 -15.14
CA ASP A 435 13.63 33.09 -14.10
C ASP A 435 12.88 33.21 -12.78
N ALA A 436 12.98 32.21 -11.90
CA ALA A 436 12.33 32.23 -10.59
C ALA A 436 12.94 33.27 -9.63
N GLN A 437 14.13 33.80 -9.94
CA GLN A 437 14.73 34.86 -9.15
C GLN A 437 13.94 36.17 -9.22
N LYS A 438 13.12 36.38 -10.27
CA LYS A 438 12.26 37.56 -10.41
C LYS A 438 11.18 37.63 -9.33
N SER A 439 10.80 36.49 -8.77
CA SER A 439 9.65 36.32 -7.87
C SER A 439 10.09 35.74 -6.53
N SER A 440 10.33 34.43 -6.43
CA SER A 440 10.57 33.73 -5.16
C SER A 440 11.69 34.35 -4.32
N ALA A 441 12.82 34.66 -4.96
CA ALA A 441 13.97 35.32 -4.34
C ALA A 441 13.96 36.86 -4.43
N ASN A 442 12.89 37.47 -4.94
CA ASN A 442 12.72 38.92 -5.01
C ASN A 442 11.92 39.41 -3.80
N THR A 443 12.54 40.24 -2.98
CA THR A 443 11.93 40.81 -1.76
C THR A 443 10.86 41.85 -2.06
N ASN A 444 10.79 42.35 -3.30
CA ASN A 444 9.85 43.37 -3.76
C ASN A 444 8.75 42.80 -4.68
N ASP A 445 8.52 41.49 -4.63
CA ASP A 445 7.49 40.78 -5.41
C ASP A 445 6.64 39.91 -4.46
N LEU A 446 5.34 39.82 -4.75
CA LEU A 446 4.40 39.07 -3.91
C LEU A 446 4.30 37.59 -4.28
N ARG A 447 4.90 37.14 -5.38
CA ARG A 447 4.85 35.75 -5.86
C ARG A 447 5.94 34.88 -5.26
N GLY A 448 5.66 33.60 -5.08
CA GLY A 448 6.56 32.65 -4.41
C GLY A 448 6.73 33.00 -2.93
N LYS A 449 5.61 33.33 -2.26
CA LYS A 449 5.51 33.86 -0.90
C LYS A 449 4.36 33.21 -0.14
N ILE A 450 4.46 33.19 1.19
CA ILE A 450 3.27 33.21 2.06
C ILE A 450 3.18 34.62 2.63
N LEU A 451 2.07 35.28 2.32
CA LEU A 451 1.77 36.64 2.73
C LEU A 451 0.97 36.63 4.02
N ARG A 452 1.10 37.68 4.84
CA ARG A 452 0.31 37.87 6.06
C ARG A 452 -0.16 39.32 6.16
N ILE A 453 -1.47 39.51 6.21
CA ILE A 453 -2.13 40.82 6.33
C ILE A 453 -3.22 40.77 7.40
N HIS A 454 -3.69 41.93 7.86
CA HIS A 454 -4.89 42.02 8.70
C HIS A 454 -6.00 42.70 7.90
N PRO A 455 -7.04 41.97 7.47
CA PRO A 455 -8.14 42.54 6.70
C PRO A 455 -8.98 43.54 7.52
N GLU A 456 -9.40 44.63 6.88
CA GLU A 456 -10.24 45.67 7.48
C GLU A 456 -11.64 45.67 6.88
N ALA A 457 -12.63 46.16 7.65
CA ALA A 457 -14.04 46.10 7.28
C ALA A 457 -14.40 46.83 5.98
N ASP A 458 -13.63 47.85 5.60
CA ASP A 458 -13.87 48.64 4.38
C ASP A 458 -13.30 47.98 3.11
N GLY A 459 -12.61 46.84 3.25
CA GLY A 459 -11.91 46.15 2.17
C GLY A 459 -10.44 46.53 2.04
N SER A 460 -9.91 47.42 2.90
CA SER A 460 -8.48 47.64 3.02
C SER A 460 -7.82 46.58 3.92
N TYR A 461 -6.51 46.71 4.15
CA TYR A 461 -5.78 45.86 5.09
C TYR A 461 -4.67 46.64 5.78
N THR A 462 -4.27 46.18 6.96
CA THR A 462 -3.08 46.64 7.68
C THR A 462 -1.99 45.56 7.68
N ILE A 463 -0.75 45.97 7.98
CA ILE A 463 0.42 45.08 8.04
C ILE A 463 0.66 44.65 9.48
N PRO A 464 0.54 43.35 9.81
CA PRO A 464 0.85 42.84 11.14
C PRO A 464 2.33 43.00 11.49
N GLU A 465 2.62 43.18 12.77
CA GLU A 465 4.00 43.09 13.27
C GLU A 465 4.55 41.67 13.11
N GLY A 466 5.87 41.56 12.89
CA GLY A 466 6.57 40.28 12.77
C GLY A 466 6.63 39.70 11.36
N ASN A 467 6.14 40.40 10.33
CA ASN A 467 6.43 40.06 8.94
C ASN A 467 7.93 40.22 8.62
N LEU A 468 8.41 39.52 7.59
CA LEU A 468 9.83 39.41 7.26
C LEU A 468 10.48 40.78 7.01
N PHE A 469 9.73 41.69 6.39
CA PHE A 469 10.18 43.05 6.12
C PHE A 469 9.28 44.08 6.81
N PRO A 470 9.83 44.95 7.67
CA PRO A 470 9.07 46.03 8.27
C PRO A 470 8.48 46.99 7.24
N ALA A 471 7.28 47.51 7.52
CA ALA A 471 6.62 48.52 6.69
C ALA A 471 7.53 49.73 6.43
N GLY A 472 7.62 50.14 5.15
CA GLY A 472 8.46 51.24 4.70
C GLY A 472 9.92 50.87 4.39
N THR A 473 10.31 49.60 4.56
CA THR A 473 11.65 49.13 4.13
C THR A 473 11.77 49.21 2.61
N ALA A 474 12.76 49.95 2.13
CA ALA A 474 12.95 50.19 0.69
C ALA A 474 13.22 48.87 -0.07
N ASN A 475 12.68 48.74 -1.28
CA ASN A 475 12.81 47.56 -2.15
C ASN A 475 12.31 46.26 -1.51
N THR A 476 11.29 46.35 -0.66
CA THR A 476 10.65 45.18 -0.04
C THR A 476 9.13 45.34 -0.01
N ARG A 477 8.42 44.20 0.07
CA ARG A 477 6.98 44.16 0.31
C ARG A 477 6.70 43.76 1.77
N PRO A 478 6.05 44.62 2.57
CA PRO A 478 5.79 44.33 3.98
C PRO A 478 4.72 43.26 4.20
N GLU A 479 3.98 42.86 3.17
CA GLU A 479 3.03 41.75 3.23
C GLU A 479 3.72 40.38 3.38
N ILE A 480 5.01 40.27 3.06
CA ILE A 480 5.75 39.01 3.05
C ILE A 480 5.99 38.52 4.48
N TYR A 481 5.40 37.37 4.84
CA TYR A 481 5.73 36.64 6.07
C TYR A 481 6.84 35.62 5.82
N THR A 482 6.71 34.81 4.77
CA THR A 482 7.79 33.94 4.31
C THR A 482 8.04 34.09 2.81
N MET A 483 9.29 33.91 2.41
CA MET A 483 9.71 33.97 1.01
C MET A 483 10.52 32.75 0.59
N GLY A 484 10.82 32.66 -0.70
CA GLY A 484 11.64 31.59 -1.24
C GLY A 484 10.86 30.30 -1.41
N HIS A 485 9.66 30.38 -1.98
CA HIS A 485 8.81 29.22 -2.29
C HIS A 485 8.60 29.08 -3.79
N ARG A 486 8.39 27.85 -4.27
CA ARG A 486 8.06 27.57 -5.67
C ARG A 486 6.54 27.59 -5.88
N ASN A 487 5.85 26.68 -5.21
CA ASN A 487 4.41 26.51 -5.24
C ASN A 487 3.91 26.03 -3.86
N PRO A 488 3.84 26.94 -2.85
CA PRO A 488 3.32 26.61 -1.53
C PRO A 488 1.81 26.39 -1.64
N PHE A 489 1.36 25.16 -1.89
CA PHE A 489 0.06 24.90 -2.47
C PHE A 489 -1.07 24.97 -1.44
N ARG A 490 -1.04 24.11 -0.42
CA ARG A 490 -1.96 24.18 0.73
C ARG A 490 -1.20 24.58 2.00
N ILE A 491 -1.75 25.55 2.72
CA ILE A 491 -1.19 26.03 3.99
C ILE A 491 -2.10 25.67 5.15
N SER A 492 -1.52 25.62 6.35
CA SER A 492 -2.28 25.55 7.60
C SER A 492 -1.55 26.31 8.70
N VAL A 493 -2.30 27.10 9.46
CA VAL A 493 -1.81 27.88 10.59
C VAL A 493 -2.29 27.21 11.87
N ASP A 494 -1.33 26.78 12.68
CA ASP A 494 -1.63 26.21 13.99
C ASP A 494 -2.16 27.30 14.94
N GLN A 495 -3.41 27.15 15.35
CA GLN A 495 -4.12 28.11 16.19
C GLN A 495 -3.52 28.26 17.60
N LYS A 496 -2.76 27.28 18.09
CA LYS A 496 -2.14 27.33 19.42
C LYS A 496 -0.74 27.93 19.40
N THR A 497 0.07 27.55 18.41
CA THR A 497 1.48 27.97 18.35
C THR A 497 1.71 29.17 17.44
N GLY A 498 0.80 29.42 16.49
CA GLY A 498 0.99 30.39 15.41
C GLY A 498 1.97 29.94 14.34
N TYR A 499 2.43 28.68 14.37
CA TYR A 499 3.32 28.13 13.36
C TYR A 499 2.55 27.91 12.05
N VAL A 500 3.21 28.19 10.93
CA VAL A 500 2.64 27.99 9.60
C VAL A 500 3.26 26.75 8.99
N TYR A 501 2.41 25.85 8.49
CA TYR A 501 2.80 24.67 7.74
C TYR A 501 2.32 24.79 6.30
N TRP A 502 3.06 24.21 5.36
CA TRP A 502 2.64 24.15 3.97
C TRP A 502 3.29 22.97 3.26
N GLY A 503 2.73 22.59 2.12
CA GLY A 503 3.46 21.79 1.15
C GLY A 503 3.95 22.65 -0.01
N ASP A 504 5.21 22.51 -0.40
CA ASP A 504 5.83 23.17 -1.55
C ASP A 504 6.22 22.14 -2.61
N VAL A 505 5.69 22.30 -3.83
CA VAL A 505 5.97 21.41 -4.96
C VAL A 505 7.28 21.83 -5.62
N GLY A 506 8.26 20.93 -5.63
CA GLY A 506 9.63 21.18 -6.08
C GLY A 506 9.84 21.03 -7.59
N PRO A 507 11.11 21.10 -8.05
CA PRO A 507 11.45 20.92 -9.45
C PRO A 507 11.54 19.43 -9.84
N ASP A 508 11.68 19.15 -11.14
CA ASP A 508 11.43 17.82 -11.72
C ASP A 508 12.69 16.97 -12.03
N ALA A 509 13.86 17.35 -11.52
CA ALA A 509 15.08 16.57 -11.71
C ALA A 509 15.00 15.24 -10.93
N ASN A 510 14.94 14.10 -11.64
CA ASN A 510 14.93 12.78 -11.01
C ASN A 510 16.22 12.47 -10.23
N GLU A 511 17.37 12.84 -10.80
CA GLU A 511 18.69 12.52 -10.24
C GLU A 511 19.51 13.79 -9.96
N PRO A 512 20.38 13.77 -8.93
CA PRO A 512 21.32 14.86 -8.72
C PRO A 512 22.35 14.93 -9.84
N ASN A 513 22.84 16.14 -10.13
CA ASN A 513 23.90 16.35 -11.10
C ASN A 513 24.99 17.25 -10.49
N PRO A 514 26.26 16.80 -10.41
CA PRO A 514 27.36 17.56 -9.82
C PRO A 514 27.57 18.96 -10.40
N GLU A 515 27.17 19.19 -11.66
CA GLU A 515 27.29 20.48 -12.33
C GLU A 515 26.01 21.33 -12.16
N ARG A 516 24.84 20.77 -11.85
CA ARG A 516 23.59 21.55 -11.75
C ARG A 516 23.11 21.71 -10.31
N GLY A 517 23.14 20.65 -9.51
CA GLY A 517 22.68 20.65 -8.12
C GLY A 517 21.95 19.36 -7.73
N PRO A 518 21.21 19.36 -6.60
CA PRO A 518 20.48 18.20 -6.13
C PRO A 518 19.36 17.77 -7.10
N ALA A 519 18.85 16.55 -6.92
CA ALA A 519 17.55 16.15 -7.45
C ALA A 519 16.46 17.11 -6.95
N GLY A 520 15.33 17.17 -7.65
CA GLY A 520 14.19 17.94 -7.16
C GLY A 520 13.63 17.33 -5.88
N HIS A 521 13.08 18.15 -4.99
CA HIS A 521 12.46 17.72 -3.73
C HIS A 521 11.13 18.44 -3.54
N ASP A 522 10.09 17.69 -3.20
CA ASP A 522 8.89 18.27 -2.60
C ASP A 522 9.12 18.40 -1.10
N GLU A 523 8.50 19.41 -0.50
CA GLU A 523 8.80 19.83 0.85
C GLU A 523 7.52 20.04 1.65
N VAL A 524 7.47 19.50 2.86
CA VAL A 524 6.61 20.05 3.90
C VAL A 524 7.42 21.12 4.62
N GLY A 525 6.96 22.35 4.57
CA GLY A 525 7.57 23.49 5.24
C GLY A 525 6.97 23.75 6.63
N GLN A 526 7.77 24.36 7.50
CA GLN A 526 7.35 24.86 8.81
C GLN A 526 8.00 26.23 9.04
N ALA A 527 7.19 27.23 9.37
CA ALA A 527 7.65 28.56 9.76
C ALA A 527 7.21 28.85 11.20
N ARG A 528 8.16 28.74 12.12
CA ARG A 528 7.99 29.18 13.52
C ARG A 528 8.05 30.70 13.68
N SER A 529 8.61 31.37 12.67
CA SER A 529 8.69 32.81 12.53
C SER A 529 8.90 33.17 11.04
N ALA A 530 8.76 34.45 10.70
CA ALA A 530 9.03 34.94 9.35
C ALA A 530 10.46 34.58 8.86
N GLY A 531 10.60 34.22 7.58
CA GLY A 531 11.87 33.70 7.07
C GLY A 531 11.96 33.51 5.56
N ASN A 532 13.17 33.21 5.08
CA ASN A 532 13.45 32.81 3.70
C ASN A 532 13.69 31.30 3.65
N PHE A 533 12.94 30.58 2.82
CA PHE A 533 12.96 29.12 2.67
C PHE A 533 13.67 28.67 1.38
N GLY A 534 14.34 29.60 0.69
CA GLY A 534 15.50 29.26 -0.14
C GLY A 534 15.25 29.09 -1.64
N TRP A 535 14.04 28.77 -2.11
CA TRP A 535 13.79 28.66 -3.56
C TRP A 535 14.03 30.01 -4.26
N PRO A 536 14.70 30.05 -5.44
CA PRO A 536 15.12 28.93 -6.28
C PRO A 536 16.56 28.46 -6.07
N HIS A 537 17.23 28.93 -5.02
CA HIS A 537 18.65 28.66 -4.80
C HIS A 537 18.91 27.32 -4.10
N PHE A 538 17.95 26.87 -3.29
CA PHE A 538 18.06 25.69 -2.43
C PHE A 538 16.78 24.85 -2.46
N VAL A 539 16.90 23.58 -2.08
CA VAL A 539 15.81 22.63 -1.74
C VAL A 539 16.22 21.76 -0.53
N GLY A 540 15.27 21.11 0.12
CA GLY A 540 15.46 20.22 1.26
C GLY A 540 16.11 20.92 2.45
N ASP A 541 17.14 20.32 3.02
CA ASP A 541 17.94 20.88 4.13
C ASP A 541 18.94 21.96 3.68
N ASN A 542 18.51 22.87 2.79
CA ASN A 542 19.35 23.85 2.09
C ASN A 542 20.37 23.24 1.11
N LYS A 543 20.03 22.14 0.43
CA LYS A 543 20.83 21.57 -0.67
C LYS A 543 20.94 22.59 -1.82
N ALA A 544 22.13 23.15 -2.00
CA ALA A 544 22.35 24.27 -2.92
C ALA A 544 22.49 23.83 -4.39
N TYR A 545 21.78 24.54 -5.28
CA TYR A 545 22.03 24.50 -6.73
C TYR A 545 23.28 25.31 -7.09
N HIS A 546 23.84 25.01 -8.27
CA HIS A 546 24.82 25.87 -8.92
C HIS A 546 24.14 27.11 -9.48
N LYS A 547 24.79 28.27 -9.33
CA LYS A 547 24.51 29.41 -10.22
C LYS A 547 24.74 28.92 -11.66
N TYR A 548 23.83 29.22 -12.59
CA TYR A 548 23.91 28.72 -13.95
C TYR A 548 23.85 29.84 -14.97
N ASP A 549 24.89 29.96 -15.79
CA ASP A 549 24.92 30.86 -16.94
C ASP A 549 24.24 30.17 -18.13
N PHE A 550 22.96 30.47 -18.33
CA PHE A 550 22.14 29.91 -19.41
C PHE A 550 22.56 30.37 -20.82
N ALA A 551 23.33 31.46 -20.95
CA ALA A 551 23.82 31.93 -22.25
C ALA A 551 25.03 31.13 -22.71
N ASN A 552 25.90 30.74 -21.78
CA ASN A 552 27.11 29.97 -22.04
C ASN A 552 27.01 28.49 -21.62
N GLU A 553 25.83 28.06 -21.14
CA GLU A 553 25.53 26.72 -20.62
C GLU A 553 26.52 26.25 -19.56
N LYS A 554 26.96 27.17 -18.70
CA LYS A 554 28.07 26.95 -17.75
C LYS A 554 27.63 27.08 -16.31
N SER A 555 28.02 26.09 -15.52
CA SER A 555 27.87 26.13 -14.07
C SER A 555 28.92 27.00 -13.40
N LEU A 556 28.46 27.82 -12.46
CA LEU A 556 29.23 28.72 -11.63
C LEU A 556 29.21 28.18 -10.17
N PRO A 557 29.86 28.86 -9.20
CA PRO A 557 29.82 28.42 -7.81
C PRO A 557 28.39 28.26 -7.27
N LYS A 558 28.21 27.34 -6.32
CA LYS A 558 26.93 27.15 -5.61
C LYS A 558 26.51 28.40 -4.84
N TRP A 559 25.21 28.51 -4.60
CA TRP A 559 24.67 29.54 -3.71
C TRP A 559 25.11 29.33 -2.26
N ASP A 560 25.26 30.44 -1.52
CA ASP A 560 25.59 30.43 -0.09
C ASP A 560 24.29 30.58 0.72
N ALA A 561 23.91 29.57 1.50
CA ALA A 561 22.68 29.58 2.29
C ALA A 561 22.70 30.61 3.43
N ALA A 562 23.88 30.97 3.94
CA ALA A 562 24.02 31.94 5.02
C ALA A 562 23.88 33.39 4.53
N ALA A 563 24.17 33.64 3.25
CA ALA A 563 24.05 34.95 2.62
C ALA A 563 23.68 34.82 1.13
N PRO A 564 22.44 34.37 0.80
CA PRO A 564 22.04 34.21 -0.58
C PRO A 564 22.00 35.56 -1.30
N THR A 565 22.32 35.55 -2.59
CA THR A 565 22.31 36.77 -3.41
C THR A 565 21.31 36.64 -4.55
N ASN A 566 20.66 37.74 -4.95
CA ASN A 566 19.81 37.79 -6.13
C ASN A 566 20.32 38.86 -7.10
N THR A 567 21.08 38.41 -8.09
CA THR A 567 21.70 39.27 -9.12
C THR A 567 20.95 39.26 -10.44
N SER A 568 19.76 38.65 -10.49
CA SER A 568 18.96 38.60 -11.71
C SER A 568 18.69 40.02 -12.24
N PRO A 569 18.74 40.24 -13.57
CA PRO A 569 18.34 41.50 -14.17
C PRO A 569 16.84 41.80 -13.99
N ASN A 570 16.04 40.81 -13.57
CA ASN A 570 14.61 40.96 -13.28
C ASN A 570 14.32 41.22 -11.79
N ASN A 571 15.36 41.27 -10.93
CA ASN A 571 15.20 41.57 -9.51
C ASN A 571 14.97 43.07 -9.28
N THR A 572 13.89 43.40 -8.59
CA THR A 572 13.54 44.77 -8.16
C THR A 572 13.66 44.96 -6.64
N GLY A 573 14.09 43.93 -5.93
CA GLY A 573 14.26 43.88 -4.48
C GLY A 573 15.70 44.06 -4.02
N LEU A 574 15.99 43.52 -2.84
CA LEU A 574 17.33 43.45 -2.28
C LEU A 574 18.21 42.50 -3.08
N GLN A 575 19.50 42.80 -3.16
CA GLN A 575 20.49 41.89 -3.75
C GLN A 575 21.04 40.88 -2.74
N GLU A 576 21.18 41.27 -1.47
CA GLU A 576 21.52 40.36 -0.38
C GLU A 576 20.22 39.95 0.32
N LEU A 577 19.99 38.64 0.42
CA LEU A 577 18.76 38.08 0.96
C LEU A 577 18.97 37.62 2.41
N PRO A 578 17.89 37.51 3.20
CA PRO A 578 17.94 36.82 4.48
C PRO A 578 18.48 35.38 4.32
N PRO A 579 19.17 34.82 5.34
CA PRO A 579 19.64 33.44 5.31
C PRO A 579 18.51 32.45 5.01
N ALA A 580 18.81 31.41 4.24
CA ALA A 580 17.86 30.35 3.92
C ALA A 580 17.67 29.39 5.10
N GLN A 581 16.42 29.03 5.39
CA GLN A 581 16.03 28.06 6.40
C GLN A 581 15.70 26.71 5.74
N PRO A 582 16.07 25.58 6.36
CA PRO A 582 15.82 24.26 5.80
C PRO A 582 14.32 23.90 5.83
N ALA A 583 13.91 23.03 4.92
CA ALA A 583 12.58 22.41 4.94
C ALA A 583 12.40 21.54 6.19
N PHE A 584 11.13 21.34 6.60
CA PHE A 584 10.80 20.53 7.77
C PHE A 584 10.84 19.03 7.44
N VAL A 585 10.26 18.63 6.29
CA VAL A 585 10.35 17.29 5.70
C VAL A 585 10.55 17.45 4.19
N TRP A 586 11.39 16.63 3.55
CA TRP A 586 11.68 16.72 2.11
C TRP A 586 11.90 15.37 1.45
N TYR A 587 11.50 15.21 0.18
CA TYR A 587 11.65 13.93 -0.51
C TYR A 587 11.76 14.04 -2.04
N PRO A 588 12.66 13.25 -2.67
CA PRO A 588 12.77 13.15 -4.13
C PRO A 588 11.73 12.17 -4.70
N TYR A 589 11.70 12.01 -6.03
CA TYR A 589 10.82 11.02 -6.68
C TYR A 589 11.15 9.58 -6.22
N GLY A 590 12.43 9.28 -6.01
CA GLY A 590 12.88 8.02 -5.41
C GLY A 590 12.71 7.99 -3.88
N ALA A 591 13.06 6.86 -3.26
CA ALA A 591 13.02 6.72 -1.82
C ALA A 591 13.93 7.76 -1.14
N SER A 592 13.39 8.49 -0.16
CA SER A 592 14.19 9.41 0.66
C SER A 592 15.00 8.63 1.70
N PRO A 593 16.33 8.81 1.77
CA PRO A 593 17.14 8.25 2.86
C PRO A 593 16.75 8.80 4.23
N GLU A 594 16.36 10.08 4.29
CA GLU A 594 16.03 10.78 5.53
C GLU A 594 14.59 10.49 5.99
N PHE A 595 13.67 10.28 5.04
CA PHE A 595 12.25 10.02 5.29
C PHE A 595 11.70 8.82 4.48
N PRO A 596 12.16 7.58 4.76
CA PRO A 596 11.79 6.41 3.95
C PRO A 596 10.28 6.13 3.88
N LEU A 597 9.53 6.50 4.93
CA LEU A 597 8.07 6.28 5.02
C LEU A 597 7.28 6.98 3.90
N LEU A 598 7.86 8.04 3.32
CA LEU A 598 7.25 8.77 2.22
C LEU A 598 7.18 7.91 0.95
N GLY A 599 8.09 6.94 0.78
CA GLY A 599 8.14 6.07 -0.39
C GLY A 599 8.66 6.79 -1.65
N SER A 600 8.39 6.20 -2.81
CA SER A 600 8.76 6.70 -4.14
C SER A 600 7.52 6.87 -5.05
N GLY A 601 7.73 7.43 -6.23
CA GLY A 601 6.69 7.81 -7.20
C GLY A 601 6.54 9.31 -7.34
N GLY A 602 5.50 9.76 -8.01
CA GLY A 602 5.07 11.16 -8.14
C GLY A 602 4.97 11.88 -6.80
N ARG A 603 5.04 13.21 -6.86
CA ARG A 603 5.11 14.04 -5.66
C ARG A 603 4.23 15.28 -5.74
N ASN A 604 3.55 15.56 -4.65
CA ASN A 604 2.89 16.81 -4.34
C ASN A 604 2.62 16.87 -2.83
N ALA A 605 3.52 17.54 -2.10
CA ALA A 605 3.37 17.75 -0.67
C ALA A 605 2.26 18.76 -0.36
N MET A 606 1.51 18.51 0.71
CA MET A 606 0.53 19.41 1.32
C MET A 606 0.53 19.25 2.85
N ALA A 607 0.00 20.23 3.58
CA ALA A 607 0.05 20.20 5.04
C ALA A 607 -1.19 20.81 5.71
N GLY A 608 -1.59 20.19 6.82
CA GLY A 608 -2.62 20.67 7.74
C GLY A 608 -3.83 19.75 7.84
N PRO A 609 -4.62 19.87 8.93
CA PRO A 609 -4.41 20.70 10.12
C PRO A 609 -3.52 20.03 11.19
N VAL A 610 -3.20 20.76 12.26
CA VAL A 610 -2.69 20.19 13.52
C VAL A 610 -3.87 19.86 14.43
N TYR A 611 -3.92 18.64 14.95
CA TYR A 611 -4.99 18.23 15.87
C TYR A 611 -4.62 18.51 17.32
N TYR A 612 -5.56 19.08 18.08
CA TYR A 612 -5.43 19.22 19.53
C TYR A 612 -6.68 18.72 20.25
N GLN A 613 -6.52 17.72 21.10
CA GLN A 613 -7.63 17.09 21.82
C GLN A 613 -8.40 18.09 22.69
N SER A 614 -7.72 19.09 23.25
CA SER A 614 -8.37 20.12 24.09
C SER A 614 -9.44 20.92 23.35
N ASP A 615 -9.30 21.06 22.04
CA ASP A 615 -10.20 21.87 21.21
C ASP A 615 -11.51 21.10 20.95
N PHE A 616 -11.52 19.80 21.24
CA PHE A 616 -12.62 18.86 21.06
C PHE A 616 -13.07 18.23 22.39
N ALA A 617 -12.86 18.90 23.52
CA ALA A 617 -13.18 18.35 24.85
C ALA A 617 -14.66 17.97 25.05
N ASN A 618 -15.58 18.56 24.28
CA ASN A 618 -17.02 18.25 24.28
C ASN A 618 -17.51 17.64 22.96
N ALA A 619 -16.59 17.26 22.08
CA ALA A 619 -16.93 16.65 20.80
C ALA A 619 -17.61 15.29 21.02
N GLU A 620 -18.48 14.93 20.08
CA GLU A 620 -19.16 13.62 20.09
C GLU A 620 -18.17 12.51 19.73
N ARG A 621 -17.27 12.78 18.77
CA ARG A 621 -16.31 11.82 18.21
C ARG A 621 -14.91 12.42 18.09
N PRO A 622 -14.30 12.91 19.19
CA PRO A 622 -12.93 13.43 19.13
C PRO A 622 -11.97 12.34 18.69
N PHE A 623 -10.98 12.70 17.87
CA PHE A 623 -9.85 11.79 17.62
C PHE A 623 -9.11 11.50 18.94
N PRO A 624 -8.49 10.31 19.08
CA PRO A 624 -7.87 9.91 20.33
C PRO A 624 -6.61 10.73 20.64
N ALA A 625 -6.20 10.72 21.91
CA ALA A 625 -5.07 11.48 22.45
C ALA A 625 -3.74 11.25 21.69
N TYR A 626 -3.59 10.11 21.01
CA TYR A 626 -2.47 9.83 20.13
C TYR A 626 -2.20 10.90 19.06
N TYR A 627 -3.24 11.59 18.58
CA TYR A 627 -3.10 12.66 17.57
C TYR A 627 -2.86 14.05 18.18
N ASP A 628 -2.90 14.20 19.50
CA ASP A 628 -2.72 15.51 20.15
C ASP A 628 -1.35 16.12 19.80
N GLY A 629 -1.38 17.33 19.26
CA GLY A 629 -0.20 18.05 18.77
C GLY A 629 0.40 17.53 17.46
N LYS A 630 -0.23 16.55 16.79
CA LYS A 630 0.27 16.02 15.51
C LYS A 630 -0.25 16.84 14.31
N LEU A 631 0.65 17.13 13.38
CA LEU A 631 0.32 17.70 12.07
C LEU A 631 -0.14 16.57 11.14
N LEU A 632 -1.27 16.75 10.46
CA LEU A 632 -1.66 15.91 9.32
C LEU A 632 -1.01 16.48 8.05
N ALA A 633 0.16 15.96 7.69
CA ALA A 633 0.79 16.25 6.39
C ALA A 633 0.29 15.23 5.37
N TYR A 634 0.14 15.59 4.10
CA TYR A 634 -0.43 14.66 3.13
C TYR A 634 0.19 14.82 1.74
N GLU A 635 0.13 13.70 1.01
CA GLU A 635 0.79 13.48 -0.28
C GLU A 635 -0.31 13.30 -1.33
N TRP A 636 -0.45 14.29 -2.20
CA TRP A 636 -1.55 14.31 -3.15
C TRP A 636 -1.38 13.30 -4.28
N MET A 637 -0.15 13.04 -4.77
CA MET A 637 0.09 12.10 -5.88
C MET A 637 -0.11 10.64 -5.45
N ARG A 638 0.30 10.31 -4.23
CA ARG A 638 0.33 8.96 -3.66
C ARG A 638 -0.93 8.65 -2.85
N GLY A 639 -1.74 9.66 -2.54
CA GLY A 639 -3.01 9.45 -1.83
C GLY A 639 -2.83 9.06 -0.37
N ILE A 640 -1.82 9.59 0.31
CA ILE A 640 -1.44 9.19 1.67
C ILE A 640 -1.50 10.40 2.61
N ILE A 641 -1.94 10.17 3.85
CA ILE A 641 -1.89 11.14 4.94
C ILE A 641 -0.90 10.62 5.99
N TYR A 642 -0.12 11.51 6.58
CA TYR A 642 0.86 11.26 7.62
C TYR A 642 0.55 12.08 8.87
N ALA A 643 0.55 11.42 10.02
CA ALA A 643 0.49 12.07 11.32
C ALA A 643 1.92 12.32 11.83
N VAL A 644 2.34 13.57 11.79
CA VAL A 644 3.69 14.02 12.16
C VAL A 644 3.72 14.39 13.64
N LYS A 645 4.51 13.67 14.43
CA LYS A 645 4.73 13.92 15.85
C LYS A 645 5.84 14.94 16.05
N MET A 646 5.60 15.92 16.90
CA MET A 646 6.56 16.98 17.23
C MET A 646 6.77 17.09 18.74
N ASP A 647 7.92 17.65 19.15
CA ASP A 647 8.12 18.11 20.52
C ASP A 647 7.44 19.47 20.78
N ALA A 648 7.54 19.98 22.01
CA ALA A 648 6.92 21.24 22.40
C ALA A 648 7.50 22.45 21.64
N GLU A 649 8.72 22.34 21.12
CA GLU A 649 9.38 23.36 20.32
C GLU A 649 9.04 23.26 18.83
N GLY A 650 8.31 22.22 18.40
CA GLY A 650 7.91 21.96 17.03
C GLY A 650 8.93 21.17 16.21
N ASN A 651 9.92 20.54 16.83
CA ASN A 651 10.89 19.68 16.14
C ASN A 651 10.27 18.32 15.82
N LEU A 652 10.58 17.77 14.65
CA LEU A 652 10.11 16.46 14.22
C LEU A 652 10.66 15.36 15.15
N LEU A 653 9.77 14.52 15.67
CA LEU A 653 10.11 13.33 16.44
C LEU A 653 9.90 12.06 15.63
N SER A 654 8.72 11.89 15.05
CA SER A 654 8.34 10.72 14.24
C SER A 654 7.20 11.05 13.29
N MET A 655 6.90 10.12 12.39
CA MET A 655 5.78 10.26 11.45
C MET A 655 5.17 8.88 11.20
N ASP A 656 3.85 8.82 11.16
CA ASP A 656 3.08 7.58 11.00
C ASP A 656 2.05 7.76 9.89
N ARG A 657 1.76 6.74 9.10
CA ARG A 657 0.63 6.82 8.13
C ARG A 657 -0.70 6.95 8.88
N PHE A 658 -1.62 7.75 8.39
CA PHE A 658 -3.01 7.80 8.85
C PHE A 658 -3.87 6.92 7.95
N MET A 659 -4.64 5.99 8.53
CA MET A 659 -5.46 5.01 7.80
C MET A 659 -4.72 4.29 6.65
N PRO A 660 -3.70 3.46 6.96
CA PRO A 660 -2.73 2.94 6.00
C PRO A 660 -3.31 1.88 5.05
N SER A 661 -4.47 1.30 5.36
CA SER A 661 -5.21 0.43 4.43
C SER A 661 -5.96 1.23 3.34
N TYR A 662 -6.06 2.55 3.49
CA TYR A 662 -6.69 3.43 2.50
C TYR A 662 -5.64 4.10 1.62
N THR A 663 -5.94 4.13 0.32
CA THR A 663 -5.38 5.09 -0.63
C THR A 663 -6.46 6.13 -0.93
N PHE A 664 -6.23 7.39 -0.55
CA PHE A 664 -7.16 8.49 -0.77
C PHE A 664 -7.10 8.97 -2.23
N SER A 665 -8.23 9.41 -2.78
CA SER A 665 -8.33 9.88 -4.17
C SER A 665 -7.77 11.31 -4.32
N ASN A 666 -6.46 11.44 -4.14
CA ASN A 666 -5.72 12.70 -4.20
C ASN A 666 -6.25 13.73 -3.17
N PRO A 667 -5.91 13.57 -1.87
CA PRO A 667 -6.38 14.44 -0.79
C PRO A 667 -5.95 15.88 -1.06
N MET A 668 -6.90 16.81 -1.00
CA MET A 668 -6.73 18.18 -1.50
C MET A 668 -6.76 19.23 -0.40
N ASP A 669 -7.69 19.08 0.54
CA ASP A 669 -7.84 19.98 1.69
C ASP A 669 -8.64 19.28 2.79
N MET A 670 -8.44 19.65 4.05
CA MET A 670 -9.11 19.03 5.18
C MET A 670 -9.26 19.95 6.40
N VAL A 671 -10.36 19.77 7.15
CA VAL A 671 -10.68 20.59 8.33
C VAL A 671 -11.41 19.75 9.38
N PHE A 672 -11.07 19.96 10.65
CA PHE A 672 -11.80 19.36 11.76
C PHE A 672 -13.07 20.16 12.09
N ALA A 673 -14.17 19.46 12.35
CA ALA A 673 -15.40 20.02 12.86
C ALA A 673 -15.45 19.97 14.38
N ALA A 674 -16.26 20.85 14.99
CA ALA A 674 -16.42 20.93 16.45
C ALA A 674 -16.90 19.61 17.10
N ASN A 675 -17.56 18.74 16.33
CA ASN A 675 -18.00 17.42 16.77
C ASN A 675 -16.89 16.35 16.76
N GLY A 676 -15.68 16.70 16.30
CA GLY A 676 -14.50 15.83 16.22
C GLY A 676 -14.28 15.14 14.87
N ASP A 677 -15.22 15.24 13.93
CA ASP A 677 -15.07 14.65 12.60
C ASP A 677 -14.05 15.45 11.76
N LEU A 678 -13.32 14.74 10.89
CA LEU A 678 -12.46 15.34 9.88
C LEU A 678 -13.19 15.36 8.53
N PHE A 679 -13.43 16.53 7.97
CA PHE A 679 -13.94 16.70 6.61
C PHE A 679 -12.77 16.91 5.65
N MET A 680 -12.83 16.28 4.48
CA MET A 680 -11.77 16.33 3.49
C MET A 680 -12.32 16.38 2.07
N LEU A 681 -11.63 17.13 1.21
CA LEU A 681 -11.82 17.08 -0.24
C LEU A 681 -10.83 16.11 -0.87
N GLU A 682 -11.34 15.29 -1.79
CA GLU A 682 -10.58 14.46 -2.70
C GLU A 682 -10.71 15.07 -4.11
N TYR A 683 -9.59 15.39 -4.76
CA TYR A 683 -9.59 16.01 -6.10
C TYR A 683 -9.93 15.03 -7.21
N GLY A 684 -9.72 13.73 -6.95
CA GLY A 684 -9.88 12.67 -7.93
C GLY A 684 -8.68 12.51 -8.85
N THR A 685 -8.62 11.40 -9.56
CA THR A 685 -7.39 10.99 -10.25
C THR A 685 -7.11 11.76 -11.53
N GLY A 686 -8.02 12.57 -12.08
CA GLY A 686 -7.82 13.27 -13.35
C GLY A 686 -7.54 14.76 -13.18
N TRP A 687 -6.50 15.24 -13.85
CA TRP A 687 -6.15 16.66 -13.82
C TRP A 687 -7.00 17.45 -14.81
N PHE A 688 -7.41 18.66 -14.42
CA PHE A 688 -8.14 19.59 -15.28
C PHE A 688 -9.47 19.05 -15.82
N THR A 689 -10.09 18.12 -15.08
CA THR A 689 -11.33 17.46 -15.47
C THR A 689 -12.20 17.15 -14.26
N GLN A 690 -13.48 16.88 -14.53
CA GLN A 690 -14.40 16.34 -13.55
C GLN A 690 -14.10 14.85 -13.35
N ASN A 691 -14.04 14.40 -12.09
CA ASN A 691 -13.69 13.02 -11.77
C ASN A 691 -14.81 12.32 -11.02
N ASP A 692 -15.11 11.07 -11.37
CA ASP A 692 -16.09 10.25 -10.64
C ASP A 692 -15.67 10.00 -9.18
N ASP A 693 -14.36 10.02 -8.91
CA ASP A 693 -13.78 9.82 -7.59
C ASP A 693 -13.36 11.12 -6.88
N ALA A 694 -13.65 12.30 -7.45
CA ALA A 694 -13.55 13.56 -6.71
C ALA A 694 -14.72 13.68 -5.73
N ARG A 695 -14.43 13.88 -4.44
CA ARG A 695 -15.40 13.69 -3.36
C ARG A 695 -15.26 14.72 -2.26
N LEU A 696 -16.38 14.96 -1.57
CA LEU A 696 -16.40 15.48 -0.20
C LEU A 696 -16.60 14.28 0.72
N VAL A 697 -15.66 14.07 1.65
CA VAL A 697 -15.67 12.93 2.55
C VAL A 697 -15.65 13.35 4.01
N ARG A 698 -16.27 12.52 4.85
CA ARG A 698 -16.26 12.62 6.31
C ARG A 698 -15.50 11.44 6.89
N ILE A 699 -14.53 11.71 7.75
CA ILE A 699 -13.80 10.71 8.51
C ILE A 699 -14.18 10.85 9.99
N SER A 700 -14.80 9.81 10.55
CA SER A 700 -15.29 9.79 11.93
C SER A 700 -14.57 8.73 12.76
N TYR A 701 -14.29 9.03 14.03
CA TYR A 701 -13.67 8.09 14.96
C TYR A 701 -14.70 7.49 15.94
N ASN A 702 -14.67 6.17 16.11
CA ASN A 702 -15.46 5.45 17.10
C ASN A 702 -14.58 4.99 18.28
N ALA A 703 -14.70 5.72 19.40
CA ALA A 703 -14.04 5.36 20.66
C ALA A 703 -14.77 4.26 21.44
N GLY A 704 -16.04 4.01 21.11
CA GLY A 704 -16.90 3.04 21.78
C GLY A 704 -16.86 1.66 21.13
N ASN A 705 -17.97 0.94 21.30
CA ASN A 705 -18.21 -0.38 20.75
C ASN A 705 -18.31 -0.33 19.21
N ARG A 706 -17.62 -1.24 18.51
CA ARG A 706 -17.67 -1.35 17.05
C ARG A 706 -18.71 -2.39 16.63
N PRO A 707 -19.47 -2.14 15.54
CA PRO A 707 -20.44 -3.11 15.07
C PRO A 707 -19.76 -4.37 14.49
N PRO A 708 -20.45 -5.52 14.52
CA PRO A 708 -19.93 -6.78 14.01
C PRO A 708 -19.74 -6.76 12.50
N LYS A 709 -18.72 -7.49 12.01
CA LYS A 709 -18.48 -7.75 10.60
C LYS A 709 -19.21 -9.02 10.17
N VAL A 710 -20.30 -8.85 9.43
CA VAL A 710 -21.18 -9.95 9.01
C VAL A 710 -20.67 -10.63 7.75
N GLU A 711 -20.56 -11.95 7.80
CA GLU A 711 -20.38 -12.82 6.65
C GLU A 711 -21.58 -13.76 6.55
N LEU A 712 -22.17 -13.85 5.35
CA LEU A 712 -23.42 -14.56 5.11
C LEU A 712 -23.33 -15.35 3.80
N ILE A 713 -23.59 -16.65 3.88
CA ILE A 713 -23.46 -17.61 2.79
C ILE A 713 -24.72 -18.48 2.70
N ALA A 714 -25.14 -18.83 1.49
CA ALA A 714 -26.18 -19.83 1.21
C ALA A 714 -25.62 -20.97 0.36
N ASN A 715 -26.08 -22.20 0.57
CA ASN A 715 -25.69 -23.37 -0.24
C ASN A 715 -26.14 -23.27 -1.72
N THR A 716 -27.22 -22.52 -1.98
CA THR A 716 -27.72 -22.22 -3.33
C THR A 716 -28.46 -20.89 -3.33
N ALA A 717 -28.48 -20.20 -4.47
CA ALA A 717 -29.26 -18.97 -4.70
C ALA A 717 -30.68 -19.25 -5.23
N GLY A 718 -31.01 -20.51 -5.54
CA GLY A 718 -32.33 -20.88 -6.06
C GLY A 718 -32.42 -22.32 -6.57
N GLY A 719 -33.62 -22.73 -7.00
CA GLY A 719 -33.88 -24.03 -7.60
C GLY A 719 -35.34 -24.47 -7.53
N SER A 720 -35.62 -25.69 -7.97
CA SER A 720 -36.94 -26.31 -8.00
C SER A 720 -37.61 -26.33 -6.62
N ALA A 721 -38.92 -26.11 -6.59
CA ALA A 721 -39.72 -26.43 -5.43
C ALA A 721 -39.95 -27.95 -5.35
N PRO A 722 -39.69 -28.64 -4.21
CA PRO A 722 -39.17 -28.10 -2.96
C PRO A 722 -37.64 -27.92 -2.94
N LEU A 723 -37.17 -26.76 -2.48
CA LEU A 723 -35.74 -26.41 -2.40
C LEU A 723 -35.21 -26.60 -0.98
N ALA A 724 -34.11 -27.34 -0.81
CA ALA A 724 -33.38 -27.44 0.46
C ALA A 724 -32.37 -26.28 0.56
N LEU A 725 -32.65 -25.33 1.45
CA LEU A 725 -31.84 -24.13 1.69
C LEU A 725 -31.08 -24.27 3.00
N GLU A 726 -29.77 -24.05 2.95
CA GLU A 726 -28.85 -23.95 4.08
C GLU A 726 -28.17 -22.59 4.05
N LEU A 727 -28.14 -21.92 5.20
CA LEU A 727 -27.61 -20.58 5.43
C LEU A 727 -26.55 -20.68 6.54
N ASN A 728 -25.40 -20.04 6.35
CA ASN A 728 -24.28 -20.06 7.30
C ASN A 728 -23.72 -18.65 7.49
N ALA A 729 -23.39 -18.31 8.74
CA ALA A 729 -22.79 -17.04 9.12
C ALA A 729 -21.46 -17.18 9.91
N GLY A 730 -20.79 -18.32 9.83
CA GLY A 730 -19.63 -18.66 10.67
C GLY A 730 -18.36 -17.86 10.41
N GLY A 731 -18.29 -17.10 9.31
CA GLY A 731 -17.24 -16.11 9.07
C GLY A 731 -17.47 -14.76 9.77
N THR A 732 -18.64 -14.58 10.41
CA THR A 732 -18.95 -13.34 11.12
C THR A 732 -18.05 -13.17 12.35
N SER A 733 -17.51 -11.97 12.54
CA SER A 733 -16.62 -11.64 13.66
C SER A 733 -16.96 -10.30 14.27
N ASP A 734 -16.65 -10.14 15.56
CA ASP A 734 -16.76 -8.86 16.25
C ASP A 734 -15.37 -8.23 16.47
N PRO A 735 -15.14 -6.96 16.09
CA PRO A 735 -13.85 -6.30 16.30
C PRO A 735 -13.45 -6.14 17.77
N ASP A 736 -14.41 -6.02 18.69
CA ASP A 736 -14.20 -5.92 20.13
C ASP A 736 -14.30 -7.30 20.83
N ASN A 737 -14.49 -8.36 20.04
CA ASN A 737 -14.59 -9.76 20.46
C ASN A 737 -15.77 -10.01 21.42
N ASP A 738 -16.86 -9.28 21.20
CA ASP A 738 -18.12 -9.47 21.90
C ASP A 738 -18.86 -10.76 21.49
N GLU A 739 -19.76 -11.22 22.37
CA GLU A 739 -20.58 -12.40 22.10
C GLU A 739 -21.70 -12.07 21.10
N LEU A 740 -21.68 -12.73 19.94
CA LEU A 740 -22.60 -12.46 18.85
C LEU A 740 -23.92 -13.22 18.94
N LYS A 741 -25.01 -12.53 18.65
CA LYS A 741 -26.37 -13.10 18.52
C LYS A 741 -26.84 -13.00 17.08
N PHE A 742 -27.18 -14.14 16.51
CA PHE A 742 -27.66 -14.24 15.13
C PHE A 742 -29.18 -14.28 15.10
N THR A 743 -29.77 -13.61 14.11
CA THR A 743 -31.22 -13.61 13.85
C THR A 743 -31.46 -13.66 12.36
N TRP A 744 -31.91 -14.81 11.86
CA TRP A 744 -32.37 -14.98 10.49
C TRP A 744 -33.87 -14.72 10.40
N ASN A 745 -34.29 -13.92 9.42
CA ASN A 745 -35.67 -13.74 9.00
C ASN A 745 -35.78 -14.09 7.52
N ILE A 746 -36.41 -15.23 7.21
CA ILE A 746 -36.70 -15.62 5.82
C ILE A 746 -38.15 -15.28 5.51
N SER A 747 -38.39 -14.53 4.44
CA SER A 747 -39.75 -14.11 4.07
C SER A 747 -39.97 -14.06 2.57
N ASN A 748 -41.23 -14.07 2.12
CA ASN A 748 -41.59 -13.77 0.74
C ASN A 748 -42.84 -12.87 0.66
N ASP A 749 -43.10 -12.30 -0.51
CA ASP A 749 -44.26 -11.42 -0.76
C ASP A 749 -45.61 -12.16 -0.69
N ALA A 750 -45.60 -13.48 -0.83
CA ALA A 750 -46.78 -14.34 -0.66
C ALA A 750 -47.16 -14.58 0.82
N GLY A 751 -46.39 -14.04 1.76
CA GLY A 751 -46.68 -14.08 3.20
C GLY A 751 -45.96 -15.18 3.98
N PHE A 752 -45.05 -15.94 3.35
CA PHE A 752 -44.16 -16.87 4.06
C PHE A 752 -43.24 -16.09 5.01
N LYS A 753 -43.06 -16.61 6.23
CA LYS A 753 -42.11 -16.09 7.23
C LYS A 753 -41.57 -17.23 8.09
N GLN A 754 -40.26 -17.29 8.23
CA GLN A 754 -39.58 -18.19 9.16
C GLN A 754 -38.43 -17.45 9.85
N HIS A 755 -38.11 -17.85 11.08
CA HIS A 755 -37.12 -17.19 11.91
C HIS A 755 -36.20 -18.22 12.58
N PHE A 756 -34.90 -17.89 12.66
CA PHE A 756 -33.88 -18.70 13.35
C PHE A 756 -32.96 -17.79 14.16
N THR A 757 -32.38 -18.31 15.25
CA THR A 757 -31.51 -17.55 16.16
C THR A 757 -30.10 -18.15 16.31
N THR A 758 -29.71 -18.99 15.36
CA THR A 758 -28.44 -19.70 15.33
C THR A 758 -27.57 -19.17 14.20
N GLU A 759 -26.25 -19.36 14.31
CA GLU A 759 -25.28 -19.02 13.28
C GLU A 759 -25.64 -19.66 11.92
N GLU A 760 -26.06 -20.93 11.97
CA GLU A 760 -26.55 -21.67 10.81
C GLU A 760 -28.08 -21.79 10.83
N ALA A 761 -28.71 -21.77 9.64
CA ALA A 761 -30.13 -22.04 9.48
C ALA A 761 -30.39 -22.96 8.28
N ALA A 762 -31.28 -23.95 8.44
CA ALA A 762 -31.65 -24.87 7.36
C ALA A 762 -33.17 -25.01 7.28
N LEU A 763 -33.71 -24.99 6.06
CA LEU A 763 -35.14 -25.12 5.79
C LEU A 763 -35.43 -25.68 4.39
N THR A 764 -36.68 -26.08 4.17
CA THR A 764 -37.16 -26.50 2.85
C THR A 764 -38.25 -25.55 2.37
N LEU A 765 -38.04 -24.91 1.22
CA LEU A 765 -38.97 -23.97 0.60
C LEU A 765 -39.82 -24.70 -0.44
N THR A 766 -41.11 -24.86 -0.19
CA THR A 766 -42.02 -25.69 -1.01
C THR A 766 -42.84 -24.93 -2.04
N GLU A 767 -42.98 -23.61 -1.88
CA GLU A 767 -43.76 -22.77 -2.78
C GLU A 767 -42.85 -21.97 -3.70
N LYS A 768 -43.25 -21.82 -4.97
CA LYS A 768 -42.54 -20.97 -5.93
C LYS A 768 -42.62 -19.51 -5.48
N GLY A 769 -41.52 -18.77 -5.61
CA GLY A 769 -41.45 -17.37 -5.20
C GLY A 769 -40.01 -16.91 -4.97
N VAL A 770 -39.84 -15.59 -4.83
CA VAL A 770 -38.58 -14.98 -4.36
C VAL A 770 -38.66 -14.85 -2.85
N TYR A 771 -37.70 -15.45 -2.15
CA TYR A 771 -37.57 -15.39 -0.70
C TYR A 771 -36.39 -14.50 -0.35
N LYS A 772 -36.58 -13.59 0.61
CA LYS A 772 -35.51 -12.79 1.19
C LYS A 772 -35.07 -13.43 2.50
N ALA A 773 -33.82 -13.85 2.60
CA ALA A 773 -33.19 -14.29 3.84
C ALA A 773 -32.35 -13.14 4.40
N GLU A 774 -32.77 -12.60 5.53
CA GLU A 774 -32.16 -11.45 6.19
C GLU A 774 -31.52 -11.91 7.50
N LEU A 775 -30.21 -11.72 7.63
CA LEU A 775 -29.46 -11.97 8.86
C LEU A 775 -29.23 -10.65 9.58
N THR A 776 -29.61 -10.60 10.84
CA THR A 776 -29.20 -9.56 11.79
C THR A 776 -28.25 -10.17 12.81
N VAL A 777 -27.09 -9.54 12.98
CA VAL A 777 -26.09 -9.89 14.00
C VAL A 777 -26.01 -8.74 15.00
N ASP A 778 -26.11 -9.08 16.28
CA ASP A 778 -26.12 -8.15 17.41
C ASP A 778 -25.05 -8.56 18.43
N ASP A 779 -24.19 -7.62 18.81
CA ASP A 779 -23.10 -7.85 19.78
C ASP A 779 -23.53 -7.69 21.25
N GLY A 780 -24.77 -7.30 21.51
CA GLY A 780 -25.31 -7.05 22.85
C GLY A 780 -24.85 -5.75 23.51
N ASN A 781 -23.96 -4.99 22.88
CA ASN A 781 -23.40 -3.72 23.34
C ASN A 781 -23.82 -2.53 22.46
N GLY A 782 -24.80 -2.75 21.58
CA GLY A 782 -25.45 -1.73 20.76
C GLY A 782 -24.97 -1.68 19.32
N GLY A 783 -23.98 -2.51 18.93
CA GLY A 783 -23.64 -2.74 17.54
C GLY A 783 -24.52 -3.82 16.95
N GLN A 784 -25.22 -3.47 15.88
CA GLN A 784 -26.12 -4.36 15.17
C GLN A 784 -25.98 -4.13 13.68
N VAL A 785 -25.82 -5.22 12.93
CA VAL A 785 -25.69 -5.18 11.47
C VAL A 785 -26.68 -6.15 10.85
N THR A 786 -27.38 -5.70 9.81
CA THR A 786 -28.32 -6.52 9.04
C THR A 786 -27.86 -6.64 7.59
N GLN A 787 -27.77 -7.86 7.09
CA GLN A 787 -27.47 -8.18 5.69
C GLN A 787 -28.55 -9.12 5.14
N ALA A 788 -28.78 -9.10 3.82
CA ALA A 788 -29.78 -9.96 3.20
C ALA A 788 -29.32 -10.55 1.87
N LEU A 789 -29.89 -11.70 1.52
CA LEU A 789 -29.77 -12.37 0.22
C LEU A 789 -31.15 -12.77 -0.30
N GLU A 790 -31.28 -12.87 -1.63
CA GLU A 790 -32.49 -13.37 -2.29
C GLU A 790 -32.30 -14.83 -2.75
N ILE A 791 -33.32 -15.65 -2.51
CA ILE A 791 -33.43 -17.06 -2.93
C ILE A 791 -34.62 -17.24 -3.85
N VAL A 792 -34.39 -17.73 -5.07
CA VAL A 792 -35.42 -17.91 -6.08
C VAL A 792 -35.88 -19.37 -6.11
N VAL A 793 -37.12 -19.64 -5.72
CA VAL A 793 -37.69 -21.00 -5.70
C VAL A 793 -38.68 -21.16 -6.85
N GLY A 794 -38.52 -22.22 -7.64
CA GLY A 794 -39.43 -22.57 -8.74
C GLY A 794 -38.95 -22.23 -10.15
N ASN A 795 -37.70 -21.76 -10.28
CA ASN A 795 -36.93 -21.67 -11.53
C ASN A 795 -35.63 -22.48 -11.30
N GLU A 796 -35.36 -23.49 -12.11
CA GLU A 796 -34.15 -24.31 -11.96
C GLU A 796 -32.96 -23.60 -12.63
N LYS A 797 -31.76 -23.76 -12.09
CA LYS A 797 -30.57 -23.22 -12.76
C LYS A 797 -30.31 -24.01 -14.05
N PRO A 798 -30.05 -23.36 -15.20
CA PRO A 798 -29.74 -24.08 -16.43
C PRO A 798 -28.49 -24.94 -16.27
N ILE A 799 -28.44 -26.06 -16.99
CA ILE A 799 -27.26 -26.92 -17.11
C ILE A 799 -26.55 -26.56 -18.42
N VAL A 800 -25.35 -26.00 -18.29
CA VAL A 800 -24.43 -25.80 -19.42
C VAL A 800 -23.36 -26.87 -19.35
N ASP A 801 -23.25 -27.65 -20.41
CA ASP A 801 -22.20 -28.64 -20.59
C ASP A 801 -21.33 -28.27 -21.80
N LEU A 802 -20.04 -28.54 -21.69
CA LEU A 802 -19.04 -28.30 -22.70
C LEU A 802 -18.17 -29.55 -22.76
N THR A 803 -18.34 -30.30 -23.84
CA THR A 803 -17.62 -31.57 -24.03
C THR A 803 -16.60 -31.44 -25.16
N LEU A 804 -15.53 -32.23 -25.07
CA LEU A 804 -14.52 -32.37 -26.11
C LEU A 804 -14.58 -33.79 -26.70
N PRO A 805 -15.48 -34.06 -27.66
CA PRO A 805 -15.58 -35.38 -28.27
C PRO A 805 -14.23 -35.82 -28.83
N ASN A 806 -13.76 -36.99 -28.40
CA ASN A 806 -12.46 -37.53 -28.80
C ASN A 806 -11.25 -36.64 -28.43
N GLY A 807 -11.42 -35.65 -27.55
CA GLY A 807 -10.36 -34.79 -27.02
C GLY A 807 -10.02 -35.12 -25.56
N ASN A 808 -9.01 -34.43 -25.03
CA ASN A 808 -8.65 -34.47 -23.61
C ASN A 808 -9.10 -33.17 -22.94
N ALA A 809 -9.74 -33.25 -21.77
CA ALA A 809 -10.29 -32.09 -21.07
C ALA A 809 -9.25 -31.28 -20.28
N SER A 810 -7.99 -31.69 -20.29
CA SER A 810 -6.88 -31.06 -19.57
C SER A 810 -5.73 -30.65 -20.48
N PHE A 811 -5.63 -31.19 -21.71
CA PHE A 811 -4.52 -30.95 -22.63
C PHE A 811 -4.94 -30.67 -24.07
N PHE A 812 -4.18 -29.78 -24.74
CA PHE A 812 -4.20 -29.58 -26.18
C PHE A 812 -2.82 -29.82 -26.81
N VAL A 813 -2.79 -30.08 -28.12
CA VAL A 813 -1.55 -30.14 -28.91
C VAL A 813 -1.62 -29.04 -29.98
N PRO A 814 -0.65 -28.10 -30.02
CA PRO A 814 -0.61 -27.06 -31.04
C PRO A 814 -0.72 -27.64 -32.46
N GLY A 815 -1.62 -27.06 -33.26
CA GLY A 815 -1.87 -27.49 -34.63
C GLY A 815 -2.67 -28.79 -34.77
N GLN A 816 -3.14 -29.40 -33.68
CA GLN A 816 -4.16 -30.46 -33.72
C GLN A 816 -5.54 -29.90 -33.37
N PRO A 817 -6.57 -30.14 -34.21
CA PRO A 817 -7.89 -29.57 -33.98
C PRO A 817 -8.53 -30.12 -32.69
N ILE A 818 -9.12 -29.21 -31.91
CA ILE A 818 -9.99 -29.52 -30.77
C ILE A 818 -11.42 -29.54 -31.29
N LEU A 819 -12.10 -30.68 -31.15
CA LEU A 819 -13.54 -30.76 -31.36
C LEU A 819 -14.25 -30.38 -30.07
N TYR A 820 -15.26 -29.50 -30.16
CA TYR A 820 -16.06 -29.08 -29.02
C TYR A 820 -17.55 -29.16 -29.36
N ASP A 821 -18.34 -29.46 -28.33
CA ASP A 821 -19.80 -29.54 -28.41
C ASP A 821 -20.38 -28.95 -27.12
N VAL A 822 -21.00 -27.78 -27.24
CA VAL A 822 -21.72 -27.10 -26.15
C VAL A 822 -23.16 -27.59 -26.16
N GLN A 823 -23.63 -28.04 -25.00
CA GLN A 823 -25.00 -28.42 -24.77
C GLN A 823 -25.57 -27.55 -23.66
N VAL A 824 -26.78 -27.06 -23.85
CA VAL A 824 -27.50 -26.32 -22.83
C VAL A 824 -28.87 -26.96 -22.66
N THR A 825 -29.20 -27.30 -21.42
CA THR A 825 -30.52 -27.79 -21.05
C THR A 825 -31.01 -27.04 -19.83
N ASP A 826 -32.24 -26.59 -19.90
CA ASP A 826 -32.93 -25.89 -18.85
C ASP A 826 -34.31 -26.53 -18.67
N ALA A 827 -34.78 -26.64 -17.42
CA ALA A 827 -36.04 -27.34 -17.16
C ALA A 827 -37.24 -26.56 -17.72
N GLU A 828 -37.15 -25.24 -17.74
CA GLU A 828 -38.19 -24.31 -18.16
C GLU A 828 -38.06 -23.90 -19.63
N ASP A 829 -36.85 -23.57 -20.08
CA ASP A 829 -36.57 -23.09 -21.43
C ASP A 829 -36.39 -24.20 -22.47
N GLY A 830 -36.27 -25.45 -22.04
CA GLY A 830 -36.02 -26.59 -22.91
C GLY A 830 -34.52 -26.79 -23.16
N LYS A 831 -34.14 -27.21 -24.36
CA LYS A 831 -32.74 -27.50 -24.66
C LYS A 831 -32.26 -26.76 -25.90
N LEU A 832 -30.95 -26.71 -26.09
CA LEU A 832 -30.34 -26.16 -27.29
C LEU A 832 -30.98 -26.80 -28.55
N ASP A 833 -31.39 -25.94 -29.49
CA ASP A 833 -32.14 -26.27 -30.72
C ASP A 833 -33.56 -26.83 -30.52
N ALA A 834 -34.06 -26.87 -29.28
CA ALA A 834 -35.44 -27.22 -28.94
C ALA A 834 -35.88 -26.48 -27.67
N GLY A 835 -36.03 -25.16 -27.80
CA GLY A 835 -36.47 -24.25 -26.73
C GLY A 835 -35.49 -23.11 -26.44
N ILE A 836 -34.18 -23.40 -26.56
CA ILE A 836 -33.06 -22.45 -26.44
C ILE A 836 -32.40 -22.28 -27.82
N ALA A 837 -32.30 -21.05 -28.32
CA ALA A 837 -31.63 -20.76 -29.59
C ALA A 837 -30.12 -20.59 -29.41
N ALA A 838 -29.32 -21.00 -30.40
CA ALA A 838 -27.87 -20.89 -30.35
C ALA A 838 -27.34 -19.46 -30.14
N SER A 839 -28.08 -18.44 -30.59
CA SER A 839 -27.74 -17.04 -30.37
C SER A 839 -27.89 -16.58 -28.91
N GLN A 840 -28.48 -17.41 -28.04
CA GLN A 840 -28.68 -17.10 -26.62
C GLN A 840 -27.60 -17.73 -25.73
N VAL A 841 -26.71 -18.55 -26.30
CA VAL A 841 -25.62 -19.20 -25.56
C VAL A 841 -24.32 -18.49 -25.93
N ALA A 842 -23.63 -17.95 -24.93
CA ALA A 842 -22.33 -17.37 -25.11
C ALA A 842 -21.28 -18.48 -25.16
N PHE A 843 -20.40 -18.46 -26.16
CA PHE A 843 -19.28 -19.39 -26.26
C PHE A 843 -18.01 -18.68 -26.74
N SER A 844 -16.90 -18.87 -26.02
CA SER A 844 -15.59 -18.34 -26.38
C SER A 844 -14.50 -19.40 -26.24
N ILE A 845 -13.43 -19.21 -27.02
CA ILE A 845 -12.19 -19.97 -26.92
C ILE A 845 -11.05 -18.97 -26.92
N ASP A 846 -10.40 -18.82 -25.78
CA ASP A 846 -9.39 -17.81 -25.52
C ASP A 846 -8.04 -18.47 -25.21
N TYR A 847 -6.95 -17.80 -25.54
CA TYR A 847 -5.59 -18.25 -25.20
C TYR A 847 -5.00 -17.35 -24.12
N LEU A 848 -4.53 -17.95 -23.04
CA LEU A 848 -3.83 -17.28 -21.96
C LEU A 848 -2.37 -17.72 -21.94
N ALA A 849 -1.42 -16.80 -22.12
CA ALA A 849 0.01 -17.12 -22.03
C ALA A 849 0.43 -17.52 -20.59
N GLU A 850 1.58 -18.17 -20.43
CA GLU A 850 2.11 -18.60 -19.11
C GLU A 850 2.46 -17.38 -18.23
N GLY A 851 2.12 -17.42 -16.93
CA GLY A 851 2.42 -16.34 -15.96
C GLY A 851 1.26 -15.40 -15.62
N TYR A 852 0.11 -15.59 -16.26
CA TYR A 852 -1.15 -14.89 -15.97
C TYR A 852 -1.98 -15.65 -14.92
N ASP A 853 -2.68 -14.93 -14.04
CA ASP A 853 -3.52 -15.52 -12.99
C ASP A 853 -4.86 -16.06 -13.56
N LYS A 854 -5.24 -17.28 -13.15
CA LYS A 854 -6.51 -17.93 -13.52
C LYS A 854 -7.73 -17.31 -12.82
N VAL A 855 -7.56 -16.72 -11.63
CA VAL A 855 -8.65 -16.10 -10.85
C VAL A 855 -9.10 -14.78 -11.47
N ILE A 856 -8.15 -14.00 -12.04
CA ILE A 856 -8.43 -12.78 -12.82
C ILE A 856 -9.32 -13.07 -14.04
N ILE A 857 -9.26 -14.31 -14.52
CA ILE A 857 -10.00 -14.82 -15.68
C ILE A 857 -11.39 -15.31 -15.29
N GLU A 858 -11.55 -16.09 -14.22
CA GLU A 858 -12.89 -16.46 -13.70
C GLU A 858 -13.73 -15.24 -13.31
N GLN A 859 -13.10 -14.14 -12.85
CA GLN A 859 -13.78 -12.86 -12.64
C GLN A 859 -13.96 -12.05 -13.94
N GLY A 860 -13.00 -12.11 -14.87
CA GLY A 860 -13.05 -11.43 -16.17
C GLY A 860 -14.00 -12.04 -17.20
N HIS A 861 -14.51 -13.24 -16.98
CA HIS A 861 -15.31 -13.95 -17.97
C HIS A 861 -16.81 -13.64 -17.97
N ARG A 862 -17.39 -12.95 -16.98
CA ARG A 862 -18.82 -12.50 -17.05
C ARG A 862 -19.11 -11.43 -18.13
N GLY A 863 -18.19 -11.22 -19.09
CA GLY A 863 -18.19 -10.17 -20.11
C GLY A 863 -18.58 -10.61 -21.52
N ALA A 864 -19.41 -11.64 -21.72
CA ALA A 864 -19.94 -11.95 -23.06
C ALA A 864 -21.21 -11.12 -23.33
N ASP A 865 -21.04 -9.79 -23.29
CA ASP A 865 -21.84 -8.74 -23.94
C ASP A 865 -21.60 -7.43 -23.17
N ALA A 866 -20.69 -6.59 -23.68
CA ALA A 866 -20.57 -5.16 -23.37
C ALA A 866 -19.93 -4.66 -22.04
N GLY A 867 -19.16 -5.43 -21.27
CA GLY A 867 -18.50 -4.93 -20.03
C GLY A 867 -17.06 -5.38 -19.78
N ALA A 868 -16.16 -4.41 -19.51
CA ALA A 868 -14.76 -4.50 -19.04
C ALA A 868 -13.71 -5.04 -20.05
N LYS A 869 -12.67 -4.34 -20.56
CA LYS A 869 -11.86 -3.22 -20.06
C LYS A 869 -11.44 -3.38 -18.60
N LEU A 870 -10.32 -4.09 -18.35
CA LEU A 870 -9.27 -3.78 -17.37
C LEU A 870 -8.32 -5.00 -17.26
N SER A 871 -7.18 -5.00 -17.96
CA SER A 871 -6.15 -6.03 -17.82
C SER A 871 -5.35 -5.84 -16.52
N LYS A 872 -4.53 -6.81 -16.10
CA LYS A 872 -3.52 -6.66 -15.03
C LYS A 872 -2.73 -5.36 -15.17
N GLY A 873 -2.30 -5.02 -16.39
CA GLY A 873 -1.66 -3.74 -16.68
C GLY A 873 -2.52 -2.50 -16.36
N ALA A 874 -3.84 -2.56 -16.57
CA ALA A 874 -4.76 -1.50 -16.18
C ALA A 874 -4.97 -1.41 -14.65
N VAL A 875 -4.96 -2.55 -13.96
CA VAL A 875 -5.02 -2.61 -12.49
C VAL A 875 -3.73 -2.05 -11.89
N LEU A 876 -2.57 -2.51 -12.34
CA LEU A 876 -1.27 -1.99 -11.94
C LEU A 876 -1.14 -0.48 -12.24
N ILE A 877 -1.64 -0.02 -13.39
CA ILE A 877 -1.74 1.42 -13.70
C ILE A 877 -2.59 2.16 -12.67
N GLY A 878 -3.68 1.58 -12.19
CA GLY A 878 -4.57 2.17 -11.19
C GLY A 878 -4.09 2.07 -9.75
N GLU A 879 -3.29 1.05 -9.42
CA GLU A 879 -2.63 0.88 -8.12
C GLU A 879 -1.42 1.79 -7.95
N ASN A 880 -0.87 2.29 -9.07
CA ASN A 880 0.19 3.29 -9.09
C ASN A 880 -0.39 4.67 -9.42
N ASP A 881 0.42 5.71 -9.27
CA ASP A 881 0.00 7.09 -9.53
C ASP A 881 -0.14 7.44 -11.03
N CYS A 882 0.06 6.46 -11.91
CA CYS A 882 0.09 6.64 -13.37
C CYS A 882 -1.21 7.27 -13.90
N ILE A 883 -2.35 6.93 -13.30
CA ILE A 883 -3.67 7.46 -13.68
C ILE A 883 -3.84 8.96 -13.41
N SER A 884 -3.00 9.54 -12.56
CA SER A 884 -2.92 10.98 -12.32
C SER A 884 -2.51 11.69 -13.61
N CYS A 885 -1.43 11.23 -14.25
CA CYS A 885 -0.85 11.90 -15.41
C CYS A 885 -1.37 11.38 -16.76
N HIS A 886 -1.90 10.15 -16.81
CA HIS A 886 -2.34 9.50 -18.04
C HIS A 886 -3.77 8.95 -17.93
N LYS A 887 -4.60 9.15 -18.95
CA LYS A 887 -5.92 8.49 -19.06
C LYS A 887 -5.97 7.60 -20.29
N VAL A 888 -6.96 6.70 -20.34
CA VAL A 888 -7.11 5.73 -21.44
C VAL A 888 -7.31 6.41 -22.79
N ALA A 889 -8.27 7.34 -22.87
CA ALA A 889 -8.68 7.97 -24.14
C ALA A 889 -8.63 9.50 -24.12
N GLU A 890 -8.58 10.11 -22.94
CA GLU A 890 -8.57 11.56 -22.77
C GLU A 890 -7.17 12.05 -22.45
N LYS A 891 -6.81 13.22 -22.97
CA LYS A 891 -5.50 13.81 -22.67
C LYS A 891 -5.53 14.45 -21.28
N SER A 892 -4.54 14.14 -20.44
CA SER A 892 -4.29 14.78 -19.13
C SER A 892 -2.99 15.62 -19.24
N ILE A 893 -2.13 15.62 -18.22
CA ILE A 893 -0.76 16.19 -18.31
C ILE A 893 0.06 15.43 -19.36
N GLY A 894 0.08 14.10 -19.26
CA GLY A 894 0.76 13.20 -20.20
C GLY A 894 -0.11 12.86 -21.42
N PRO A 895 0.48 12.22 -22.45
CA PRO A 895 -0.28 11.65 -23.57
C PRO A 895 -1.25 10.57 -23.06
N ASN A 896 -2.40 10.42 -23.71
CA ASN A 896 -3.34 9.37 -23.33
C ASN A 896 -2.86 7.99 -23.81
N TYR A 897 -3.27 6.91 -23.14
CA TYR A 897 -2.77 5.57 -23.45
C TYR A 897 -3.12 5.14 -24.88
N THR A 898 -4.26 5.59 -25.43
CA THR A 898 -4.63 5.31 -26.83
C THR A 898 -3.67 6.00 -27.82
N GLU A 899 -3.22 7.23 -27.53
CA GLU A 899 -2.21 7.95 -28.33
C GLU A 899 -0.85 7.24 -28.28
N ILE A 900 -0.44 6.79 -27.09
CA ILE A 900 0.79 6.00 -26.92
C ILE A 900 0.69 4.71 -27.73
N ALA A 901 -0.41 3.95 -27.56
CA ALA A 901 -0.69 2.73 -28.29
C ALA A 901 -0.63 2.95 -29.80
N THR A 902 -1.24 4.04 -30.28
CA THR A 902 -1.30 4.37 -31.71
C THR A 902 0.06 4.78 -32.25
N ARG A 903 0.85 5.57 -31.52
CA ARG A 903 2.18 6.02 -31.96
C ARG A 903 3.16 4.86 -32.09
N TYR A 904 3.12 3.94 -31.13
CA TYR A 904 4.03 2.79 -31.07
C TYR A 904 3.44 1.52 -31.69
N ALA A 905 2.29 1.64 -32.36
CA ALA A 905 1.65 0.52 -33.06
C ALA A 905 2.59 -0.06 -34.12
N GLY A 906 2.99 -1.32 -33.94
CA GLY A 906 3.86 -2.05 -34.88
C GLY A 906 5.36 -1.77 -34.74
N ASP A 907 5.80 -1.06 -33.69
CA ASP A 907 7.22 -0.94 -33.35
C ASP A 907 7.65 -2.14 -32.46
N ALA A 908 8.58 -2.96 -32.95
CA ALA A 908 9.05 -4.15 -32.27
C ALA A 908 9.84 -3.87 -30.98
N ASN A 909 10.32 -2.63 -30.78
CA ASN A 909 11.07 -2.23 -29.58
C ASN A 909 10.20 -1.42 -28.60
N ALA A 910 8.91 -1.23 -28.90
CA ALA A 910 8.02 -0.39 -28.09
C ALA A 910 7.92 -0.86 -26.63
N GLU A 911 7.83 -2.17 -26.42
CA GLU A 911 7.65 -2.75 -25.08
C GLU A 911 8.84 -2.45 -24.17
N GLU A 912 10.05 -2.82 -24.60
CA GLU A 912 11.30 -2.56 -23.85
C GLU A 912 11.51 -1.06 -23.61
N TYR A 913 11.30 -0.25 -24.64
CA TYR A 913 11.47 1.20 -24.55
C TYR A 913 10.51 1.84 -23.54
N LEU A 914 9.21 1.52 -23.63
CA LEU A 914 8.20 2.09 -22.75
C LEU A 914 8.32 1.54 -21.32
N THR A 915 8.72 0.27 -21.14
CA THR A 915 9.00 -0.31 -19.82
C THR A 915 10.15 0.44 -19.15
N GLY A 916 11.26 0.63 -19.87
CA GLY A 916 12.39 1.41 -19.38
C GLY A 916 11.99 2.86 -19.06
N LYS A 917 11.03 3.43 -19.81
CA LYS A 917 10.48 4.75 -19.51
C LYS A 917 9.67 4.77 -18.21
N ILE A 918 8.80 3.78 -17.95
CA ILE A 918 8.02 3.72 -16.70
C ILE A 918 8.95 3.67 -15.48
N ILE A 919 9.96 2.80 -15.53
CA ILE A 919 10.88 2.57 -14.41
C ILE A 919 11.81 3.76 -14.20
N ALA A 920 12.43 4.28 -15.27
CA ALA A 920 13.43 5.35 -15.16
C ALA A 920 12.84 6.77 -15.24
N GLY A 921 11.54 6.88 -15.54
CA GLY A 921 10.90 8.14 -15.91
C GLY A 921 11.43 8.70 -17.25
N GLY A 922 11.08 9.95 -17.54
CA GLY A 922 11.72 10.68 -18.62
C GLY A 922 10.91 11.85 -19.20
N SER A 923 11.54 12.64 -20.05
CA SER A 923 10.96 13.83 -20.68
C SER A 923 11.29 13.93 -22.17
N GLY A 924 10.65 14.85 -22.89
CA GLY A 924 11.05 15.28 -24.25
C GLY A 924 10.43 14.53 -25.43
N VAL A 925 9.78 13.37 -25.24
CA VAL A 925 9.18 12.58 -26.35
C VAL A 925 7.80 13.10 -26.76
N TRP A 926 7.00 13.49 -25.78
CA TRP A 926 5.60 13.92 -25.93
C TRP A 926 5.36 15.38 -25.52
N GLY A 927 6.41 16.07 -25.08
CA GLY A 927 6.36 17.42 -24.51
C GLY A 927 7.53 17.65 -23.56
N GLU A 928 7.53 18.82 -22.92
CA GLU A 928 8.58 19.21 -21.96
C GLU A 928 8.32 18.67 -20.54
N THR A 929 7.09 18.26 -20.23
CA THR A 929 6.71 17.67 -18.94
C THR A 929 7.40 16.31 -18.73
N ALA A 930 8.05 16.15 -17.58
CA ALA A 930 8.72 14.92 -17.20
C ALA A 930 7.72 13.91 -16.60
N MET A 931 7.93 12.63 -16.90
CA MET A 931 7.26 11.51 -16.27
C MET A 931 8.10 11.03 -15.09
N ALA A 932 7.47 10.86 -13.92
CA ALA A 932 8.09 10.32 -12.72
C ALA A 932 8.68 8.92 -12.97
N ALA A 933 9.77 8.63 -12.28
CA ALA A 933 10.37 7.31 -12.27
C ALA A 933 9.68 6.41 -11.25
N HIS A 934 9.52 5.14 -11.59
CA HIS A 934 9.01 4.10 -10.68
C HIS A 934 10.06 2.98 -10.55
N PRO A 935 11.23 3.25 -9.93
CA PRO A 935 12.31 2.26 -9.81
C PRO A 935 11.95 1.05 -8.94
N GLU A 936 10.97 1.20 -8.06
CA GLU A 936 10.40 0.13 -7.22
C GLU A 936 9.46 -0.81 -7.96
N LEU A 937 8.90 -0.37 -9.10
CA LEU A 937 8.02 -1.21 -9.92
C LEU A 937 8.86 -2.33 -10.51
N ALA A 938 8.49 -3.57 -10.22
CA ALA A 938 9.14 -4.73 -10.81
C ALA A 938 9.07 -4.60 -12.34
N THR A 939 10.19 -4.88 -13.03
CA THR A 939 10.25 -4.78 -14.49
C THR A 939 9.14 -5.58 -15.18
N SER A 940 8.76 -6.72 -14.60
CA SER A 940 7.64 -7.54 -15.07
C SER A 940 6.30 -6.83 -15.00
N ASP A 941 6.04 -6.06 -13.94
CA ASP A 941 4.78 -5.34 -13.78
C ASP A 941 4.72 -4.11 -14.69
N ALA A 942 5.84 -3.41 -14.86
CA ALA A 942 5.95 -2.34 -15.86
C ALA A 942 5.72 -2.85 -17.31
N VAL A 943 6.18 -4.07 -17.64
CA VAL A 943 5.88 -4.72 -18.93
C VAL A 943 4.37 -4.97 -19.10
N GLU A 944 3.69 -5.49 -18.07
CA GLU A 944 2.24 -5.72 -18.09
C GLU A 944 1.44 -4.42 -18.34
N MET A 945 1.85 -3.32 -17.70
CA MET A 945 1.28 -1.99 -17.92
C MET A 945 1.44 -1.55 -19.38
N VAL A 946 2.63 -1.74 -19.97
CA VAL A 946 2.91 -1.36 -21.37
C VAL A 946 2.12 -2.22 -22.35
N GLN A 947 2.01 -3.52 -22.12
CA GLN A 947 1.25 -4.43 -22.97
C GLN A 947 -0.23 -4.05 -23.00
N TYR A 948 -0.80 -3.68 -21.85
CA TYR A 948 -2.15 -3.11 -21.80
C TYR A 948 -2.26 -1.86 -22.67
N ILE A 949 -1.36 -0.89 -22.50
CA ILE A 949 -1.36 0.36 -23.26
C ILE A 949 -1.34 0.05 -24.76
N LEU A 950 -0.39 -0.76 -25.23
CA LEU A 950 -0.26 -1.12 -26.65
C LEU A 950 -1.49 -1.89 -27.19
N SER A 951 -2.20 -2.64 -26.35
CA SER A 951 -3.42 -3.34 -26.74
C SER A 951 -4.55 -2.40 -27.18
N LEU A 952 -4.58 -1.17 -26.66
CA LEU A 952 -5.63 -0.18 -26.94
C LEU A 952 -5.69 0.26 -28.41
N ALA A 953 -4.65 -0.04 -29.21
CA ALA A 953 -4.64 0.20 -30.65
C ALA A 953 -5.48 -0.81 -31.47
N LYS A 954 -5.89 -1.96 -30.88
CA LYS A 954 -6.65 -3.01 -31.57
C LYS A 954 -8.16 -2.83 -31.34
N LYS A 955 -8.92 -2.48 -32.39
CA LYS A 955 -10.39 -2.58 -32.36
C LYS A 955 -10.81 -4.05 -32.40
N SER A 956 -11.64 -4.48 -31.44
CA SER A 956 -12.20 -5.84 -31.39
C SER A 956 -13.31 -6.01 -32.44
N ASP A 957 -13.01 -6.75 -33.52
CA ASP A 957 -13.95 -7.24 -34.52
C ASP A 957 -13.84 -8.79 -34.61
N GLN A 958 -14.12 -9.53 -33.53
CA GLN A 958 -14.22 -11.00 -33.61
C GLN A 958 -15.68 -11.46 -33.73
N ALA A 959 -15.96 -12.24 -34.78
CA ALA A 959 -17.26 -12.88 -34.99
C ALA A 959 -17.48 -14.03 -34.00
N ALA A 960 -18.70 -14.16 -33.47
CA ALA A 960 -19.08 -15.23 -32.54
C ALA A 960 -18.80 -16.64 -33.12
N LEU A 961 -18.18 -17.50 -32.32
CA LEU A 961 -17.90 -18.90 -32.67
C LEU A 961 -19.19 -19.73 -32.68
N PRO A 962 -19.32 -20.76 -33.55
CA PRO A 962 -20.45 -21.69 -33.48
C PRO A 962 -20.37 -22.52 -32.18
N LEU A 963 -21.51 -23.01 -31.67
CA LEU A 963 -21.59 -23.80 -30.42
C LEU A 963 -21.16 -25.27 -30.57
N LYS A 964 -20.95 -25.71 -31.80
CA LYS A 964 -20.39 -27.02 -32.14
C LYS A 964 -19.46 -26.85 -33.33
N GLY A 965 -18.22 -27.32 -33.18
CA GLY A 965 -17.23 -27.06 -34.20
C GLY A 965 -15.87 -27.67 -33.92
N SER A 966 -14.92 -27.22 -34.73
CA SER A 966 -13.51 -27.54 -34.57
C SER A 966 -12.74 -26.25 -34.44
N TYR A 967 -11.88 -26.17 -33.43
CA TYR A 967 -10.95 -25.08 -33.23
C TYR A 967 -9.53 -25.59 -33.45
N LEU A 968 -8.73 -24.88 -34.24
CA LEU A 968 -7.33 -25.23 -34.44
C LEU A 968 -6.48 -24.37 -33.48
N PRO A 969 -6.03 -24.91 -32.34
CA PRO A 969 -5.18 -24.18 -31.41
C PRO A 969 -3.83 -23.86 -32.06
N THR A 970 -3.61 -22.58 -32.37
CA THR A 970 -2.32 -22.07 -32.80
C THR A 970 -1.74 -21.20 -31.70
N LEU A 971 -0.47 -21.41 -31.39
CA LEU A 971 0.25 -20.56 -30.45
C LEU A 971 0.49 -19.17 -31.07
N PRO A 972 0.35 -18.09 -30.29
CA PRO A 972 0.76 -16.76 -30.72
C PRO A 972 2.24 -16.73 -31.17
N GLU A 973 2.55 -15.82 -32.10
CA GLU A 973 3.91 -15.66 -32.59
C GLU A 973 4.85 -15.23 -31.45
N GLY A 974 5.90 -16.02 -31.19
CA GLY A 974 6.84 -15.79 -30.09
C GLY A 974 6.47 -16.44 -28.76
N ASP A 975 5.27 -17.03 -28.60
CA ASP A 975 4.90 -17.74 -27.38
C ASP A 975 5.71 -19.05 -27.27
N PRO A 976 6.34 -19.34 -26.10
CA PRO A 976 7.12 -20.57 -25.89
C PRO A 976 6.26 -21.85 -25.90
N GLY A 977 4.95 -21.73 -26.08
CA GLY A 977 3.97 -22.81 -26.08
C GLY A 977 3.45 -23.11 -24.69
N MET A 978 3.54 -22.15 -23.77
CA MET A 978 3.36 -22.45 -22.35
C MET A 978 2.05 -22.00 -21.74
N GLY A 979 1.26 -21.25 -22.51
CA GLY A 979 -0.09 -20.88 -22.14
C GLY A 979 -1.13 -22.01 -22.16
N VAL A 980 -2.35 -21.66 -21.75
CA VAL A 980 -3.53 -22.52 -21.74
C VAL A 980 -4.60 -21.99 -22.68
N PHE A 981 -5.41 -22.88 -23.26
CA PHE A 981 -6.66 -22.50 -23.91
C PHE A 981 -7.81 -22.62 -22.92
N ILE A 982 -8.66 -21.60 -22.87
CA ILE A 982 -9.84 -21.53 -22.01
C ILE A 982 -11.06 -21.55 -22.92
N LEU A 983 -11.84 -22.62 -22.80
CA LEU A 983 -13.09 -22.75 -23.52
C LEU A 983 -14.21 -22.51 -22.51
N ARG A 984 -15.07 -21.53 -22.77
CA ARG A 984 -16.17 -21.19 -21.86
C ARG A 984 -17.49 -21.14 -22.60
N ALA A 985 -18.50 -21.79 -22.03
CA ALA A 985 -19.89 -21.68 -22.44
C ALA A 985 -20.74 -21.12 -21.30
N ALA A 986 -21.68 -20.22 -21.59
CA ALA A 986 -22.60 -19.67 -20.61
C ALA A 986 -24.00 -19.45 -21.19
N TYR A 987 -25.03 -19.61 -20.36
CA TYR A 987 -26.43 -19.36 -20.71
C TYR A 987 -27.16 -18.69 -19.54
N LEU A 988 -28.02 -17.73 -19.88
CA LEU A 988 -28.97 -17.09 -18.97
C LEU A 988 -30.38 -17.49 -19.42
N ASP A 989 -31.15 -18.10 -18.54
CA ASP A 989 -32.53 -18.50 -18.82
C ASP A 989 -33.47 -17.28 -18.97
N ARG A 990 -34.73 -17.51 -19.31
CA ARG A 990 -35.75 -16.45 -19.46
C ARG A 990 -36.54 -16.15 -18.18
N GLY A 991 -36.26 -16.84 -17.07
CA GLY A 991 -37.13 -16.92 -15.91
C GLY A 991 -38.46 -17.63 -16.20
N THR A 992 -39.26 -17.88 -15.16
CA THR A 992 -40.57 -18.54 -15.26
C THR A 992 -41.60 -17.90 -14.35
N ASP A 993 -42.84 -17.74 -14.82
CA ASP A 993 -44.01 -17.31 -14.04
C ASP A 993 -43.81 -16.03 -13.19
N GLY A 994 -42.97 -15.09 -13.66
CA GLY A 994 -42.66 -13.84 -12.97
C GLY A 994 -41.46 -13.89 -12.02
N LEU A 995 -40.75 -15.02 -11.97
CA LEU A 995 -39.47 -15.16 -11.27
C LEU A 995 -38.29 -14.62 -12.13
N PRO A 996 -37.25 -14.06 -11.51
CA PRO A 996 -36.07 -13.55 -12.22
C PRO A 996 -35.27 -14.68 -12.89
N ALA A 997 -34.55 -14.32 -13.95
CA ALA A 997 -33.73 -15.25 -14.71
C ALA A 997 -32.49 -15.75 -13.94
N LEU A 998 -32.11 -17.01 -14.14
CA LEU A 998 -30.91 -17.65 -13.56
C LEU A 998 -29.92 -18.04 -14.65
N GLY A 999 -28.61 -17.89 -14.36
CA GLY A 999 -27.54 -18.16 -15.31
C GLY A 999 -26.60 -19.27 -14.87
N ALA A 1000 -26.02 -19.99 -15.82
CA ALA A 1000 -25.00 -21.01 -15.60
C ALA A 1000 -23.88 -20.95 -16.62
N GLU A 1001 -22.72 -21.49 -16.27
CA GLU A 1001 -21.55 -21.53 -17.12
C GLU A 1001 -20.72 -22.80 -16.91
N LYS A 1002 -19.93 -23.16 -17.92
CA LYS A 1002 -18.95 -24.24 -17.89
C LYS A 1002 -17.65 -23.78 -18.55
N THR A 1003 -16.53 -24.02 -17.86
CA THR A 1003 -15.19 -23.68 -18.34
C THR A 1003 -14.31 -24.92 -18.40
N LEU A 1004 -13.53 -25.07 -19.48
CA LEU A 1004 -12.45 -26.05 -19.61
C LEU A 1004 -11.13 -25.33 -19.84
N VAL A 1005 -10.10 -25.69 -19.07
CA VAL A 1005 -8.75 -25.13 -19.21
C VAL A 1005 -7.81 -26.21 -19.75
N LEU A 1006 -7.41 -26.04 -21.00
CA LEU A 1006 -6.54 -26.97 -21.72
C LEU A 1006 -5.09 -26.48 -21.65
N ARG A 1007 -4.24 -27.23 -20.96
CA ARG A 1007 -2.80 -27.00 -20.87
C ARG A 1007 -2.11 -27.53 -22.13
N ASN A 1008 -0.93 -27.02 -22.47
CA ASN A 1008 -0.16 -27.65 -23.52
C ASN A 1008 0.26 -29.07 -23.09
N ALA A 1009 0.13 -30.05 -23.99
CA ALA A 1009 0.62 -31.41 -23.76
C ALA A 1009 2.16 -31.46 -23.55
N ASN A 1010 2.88 -30.43 -24.01
CA ASN A 1010 4.27 -30.17 -23.62
C ASN A 1010 4.28 -29.27 -22.37
N ILE A 1011 4.56 -29.88 -21.23
CA ILE A 1011 4.50 -29.26 -19.91
C ILE A 1011 5.88 -28.75 -19.51
N ASN A 1012 5.91 -27.49 -19.07
CA ASN A 1012 7.06 -26.86 -18.42
C ASN A 1012 7.22 -27.50 -17.04
N PRO A 1013 8.41 -27.99 -16.69
CA PRO A 1013 8.59 -28.60 -15.38
C PRO A 1013 8.29 -27.66 -14.21
N HIS A 1014 8.29 -26.33 -14.40
CA HIS A 1014 7.93 -25.35 -13.38
C HIS A 1014 6.42 -25.05 -13.26
N SER A 1015 5.57 -25.63 -14.13
CA SER A 1015 4.11 -25.44 -14.10
C SER A 1015 3.33 -26.52 -13.35
N PHE A 1016 4.03 -27.38 -12.60
CA PHE A 1016 3.41 -28.34 -11.69
C PHE A 1016 2.84 -27.58 -10.49
N THR A 1017 1.72 -28.06 -9.95
CA THR A 1017 0.95 -27.36 -8.92
C THR A 1017 1.53 -27.51 -7.52
N ALA A 1018 2.33 -28.54 -7.27
CA ALA A 1018 3.12 -28.66 -6.04
C ALA A 1018 4.42 -29.43 -6.27
N TYR A 1019 5.37 -29.22 -5.37
CA TYR A 1019 6.67 -29.86 -5.35
C TYR A 1019 7.04 -30.23 -3.92
N GLN A 1020 7.62 -31.41 -3.72
CA GLN A 1020 8.21 -31.79 -2.46
C GLN A 1020 9.60 -32.36 -2.70
N ASP A 1021 10.59 -31.80 -2.01
CA ASP A 1021 12.01 -32.19 -2.12
C ASP A 1021 12.56 -32.12 -3.56
N VAL A 1022 12.05 -31.16 -4.34
CA VAL A 1022 12.48 -30.89 -5.72
C VAL A 1022 12.98 -29.46 -5.81
N ARG A 1023 14.25 -29.28 -6.18
CA ARG A 1023 14.83 -27.97 -6.47
C ARG A 1023 14.50 -27.54 -7.89
N LYS A 1024 13.92 -26.35 -8.04
CA LYS A 1024 13.66 -25.72 -9.33
C LYS A 1024 14.87 -24.88 -9.75
N LEU A 1025 15.27 -24.98 -11.02
CA LEU A 1025 16.36 -24.17 -11.59
C LEU A 1025 15.96 -23.66 -12.97
N SER A 1026 16.17 -22.39 -13.25
CA SER A 1026 16.04 -21.82 -14.60
C SER A 1026 17.43 -21.53 -15.15
N PHE A 1027 17.78 -22.12 -16.30
CA PHE A 1027 19.10 -21.96 -16.91
C PHE A 1027 19.00 -21.89 -18.43
N GLY A 1028 19.54 -20.82 -19.03
CA GLY A 1028 19.57 -20.63 -20.48
C GLY A 1028 18.19 -20.58 -21.14
N GLY A 1029 17.18 -20.01 -20.46
CA GLY A 1029 15.80 -19.94 -20.95
C GLY A 1029 15.02 -21.26 -20.82
N ARG A 1030 15.51 -22.22 -20.03
CA ARG A 1030 14.82 -23.49 -19.76
C ARG A 1030 14.60 -23.68 -18.26
N ASN A 1031 13.46 -24.27 -17.94
CA ASN A 1031 13.06 -24.59 -16.58
C ASN A 1031 13.31 -26.07 -16.26
N LEU A 1032 14.00 -26.31 -15.15
CA LEU A 1032 14.54 -27.60 -14.75
C LEU A 1032 14.04 -27.99 -13.36
N LEU A 1033 13.79 -29.29 -13.15
CA LEU A 1033 13.57 -29.89 -11.83
C LEU A 1033 14.74 -30.78 -11.44
N LEU A 1034 15.18 -30.65 -10.20
CA LEU A 1034 16.25 -31.42 -9.59
C LEU A 1034 15.68 -32.07 -8.31
N PRO A 1035 15.10 -33.28 -8.39
CA PRO A 1035 14.64 -34.02 -7.22
C PRO A 1035 15.83 -34.34 -6.32
N GLU A 1036 15.81 -33.91 -5.07
CA GLU A 1036 16.98 -33.87 -4.18
C GLU A 1036 17.14 -35.11 -3.29
N LYS A 1037 16.11 -35.96 -3.18
CA LYS A 1037 16.17 -37.24 -2.47
C LYS A 1037 15.15 -38.25 -3.00
N SER A 1038 15.32 -39.51 -2.64
CA SER A 1038 14.37 -40.57 -3.01
C SER A 1038 13.00 -40.33 -2.40
N GLY A 1039 11.95 -40.39 -3.22
CA GLY A 1039 10.58 -40.06 -2.82
C GLY A 1039 10.19 -38.60 -3.03
N ALA A 1040 11.11 -37.74 -3.47
CA ALA A 1040 10.76 -36.41 -3.97
C ALA A 1040 9.70 -36.52 -5.07
N TYR A 1041 8.79 -35.54 -5.15
CA TYR A 1041 7.75 -35.55 -6.18
C TYR A 1041 7.38 -34.18 -6.72
N ALA A 1042 6.78 -34.20 -7.91
CA ALA A 1042 6.08 -33.06 -8.50
C ALA A 1042 4.63 -33.47 -8.80
N LEU A 1043 3.67 -32.59 -8.48
CA LEU A 1043 2.23 -32.83 -8.64
C LEU A 1043 1.68 -32.04 -9.83
N LEU A 1044 0.93 -32.71 -10.69
CA LEU A 1044 0.08 -32.06 -11.68
C LEU A 1044 -1.40 -32.32 -11.32
N SER A 1045 -2.11 -31.28 -10.85
CA SER A 1045 -3.52 -31.42 -10.46
C SER A 1045 -4.49 -31.31 -11.63
N ASP A 1046 -5.71 -31.80 -11.42
CA ASP A 1046 -6.83 -31.69 -12.35
C ASP A 1046 -6.50 -32.18 -13.77
N VAL A 1047 -6.14 -33.46 -13.84
CA VAL A 1047 -5.75 -34.14 -15.07
C VAL A 1047 -6.78 -35.21 -15.46
N SER A 1048 -7.38 -35.05 -16.63
CA SER A 1048 -8.15 -36.09 -17.30
C SER A 1048 -7.19 -37.08 -17.96
N LEU A 1049 -7.30 -38.36 -17.59
CA LEU A 1049 -6.47 -39.44 -18.16
C LEU A 1049 -6.98 -39.95 -19.51
N ALA A 1050 -8.08 -39.38 -20.01
CA ALA A 1050 -8.73 -39.78 -21.25
C ALA A 1050 -7.79 -39.60 -22.44
N GLY A 1051 -7.53 -40.70 -23.14
CA GLY A 1051 -6.69 -40.70 -24.34
C GLY A 1051 -5.19 -40.50 -24.08
N ILE A 1052 -4.72 -40.50 -22.83
CA ILE A 1052 -3.27 -40.48 -22.53
C ILE A 1052 -2.73 -41.91 -22.58
N SER A 1053 -1.82 -42.21 -23.50
CA SER A 1053 -1.19 -43.54 -23.59
C SER A 1053 0.17 -43.64 -22.88
N ALA A 1054 0.89 -42.54 -22.79
CA ALA A 1054 2.16 -42.47 -22.07
C ALA A 1054 2.50 -41.03 -21.68
N ILE A 1055 3.40 -40.89 -20.71
CA ILE A 1055 4.02 -39.61 -20.36
C ILE A 1055 5.53 -39.75 -20.47
N SER A 1056 6.17 -38.81 -21.15
CA SER A 1056 7.59 -38.83 -21.44
C SER A 1056 8.31 -37.67 -20.77
N LEU A 1057 9.34 -37.95 -19.98
CA LEU A 1057 10.19 -36.94 -19.35
C LEU A 1057 11.49 -36.80 -20.13
N VAL A 1058 11.87 -35.56 -20.47
CA VAL A 1058 13.20 -35.24 -20.96
C VAL A 1058 14.10 -35.08 -19.75
N ALA A 1059 14.99 -36.04 -19.48
CA ALA A 1059 15.78 -36.04 -18.25
C ALA A 1059 17.24 -36.46 -18.49
N SER A 1060 18.15 -36.02 -17.61
CA SER A 1060 19.54 -36.48 -17.58
C SER A 1060 20.06 -36.55 -16.15
N ALA A 1061 21.06 -37.38 -15.86
CA ALA A 1061 21.66 -37.49 -14.53
C ALA A 1061 23.17 -37.18 -14.59
N PRO A 1062 23.58 -35.91 -14.73
CA PRO A 1062 24.98 -35.55 -14.87
C PRO A 1062 25.73 -35.60 -13.53
N VAL A 1063 26.90 -36.26 -13.51
CA VAL A 1063 27.78 -36.32 -12.34
C VAL A 1063 28.56 -35.00 -12.15
N PRO A 1064 29.13 -34.38 -13.20
CA PRO A 1064 29.84 -33.11 -13.02
C PRO A 1064 28.93 -32.00 -12.50
N MET A 1065 29.44 -31.17 -11.57
CA MET A 1065 28.79 -30.01 -10.95
C MET A 1065 27.59 -30.27 -10.02
N ILE A 1066 26.80 -31.32 -10.24
CA ILE A 1066 25.61 -31.60 -9.42
C ILE A 1066 25.55 -33.01 -8.79
N ASN A 1067 26.56 -33.85 -9.04
CA ASN A 1067 26.70 -35.20 -8.45
C ASN A 1067 25.45 -36.08 -8.57
N ALA A 1068 24.77 -36.06 -9.73
CA ALA A 1068 23.50 -36.78 -9.84
C ALA A 1068 23.69 -38.29 -9.76
N VAL A 1069 22.74 -39.00 -9.12
CA VAL A 1069 22.84 -40.45 -8.84
C VAL A 1069 22.09 -41.34 -9.83
N GLY A 1070 21.24 -40.77 -10.70
CA GLY A 1070 20.35 -41.52 -11.59
C GLY A 1070 19.16 -42.12 -10.83
N GLY A 1071 18.17 -42.65 -11.53
CA GLY A 1071 16.95 -43.16 -10.90
C GLY A 1071 15.79 -43.47 -11.84
N THR A 1072 14.63 -43.79 -11.27
CA THR A 1072 13.36 -43.98 -11.99
C THR A 1072 12.33 -42.94 -11.59
N VAL A 1073 11.30 -42.76 -12.42
CA VAL A 1073 10.13 -41.94 -12.14
C VAL A 1073 8.91 -42.85 -12.11
N GLU A 1074 8.17 -42.81 -11.01
CA GLU A 1074 6.90 -43.51 -10.83
C GLU A 1074 5.75 -42.50 -10.96
N LEU A 1075 4.68 -42.88 -11.65
CA LEU A 1075 3.48 -42.07 -11.79
C LEU A 1075 2.38 -42.64 -10.91
N HIS A 1076 1.93 -41.86 -9.93
CA HIS A 1076 0.90 -42.26 -8.96
C HIS A 1076 -0.35 -41.38 -9.07
N LEU A 1077 -1.50 -41.98 -8.79
CA LEU A 1077 -2.80 -41.32 -8.80
C LEU A 1077 -3.18 -40.81 -7.40
N ASP A 1078 -3.69 -39.57 -7.32
CA ASP A 1078 -4.32 -38.89 -6.17
C ASP A 1078 -3.44 -38.63 -4.94
N THR A 1079 -2.42 -39.43 -4.70
CA THR A 1079 -1.42 -39.23 -3.63
C THR A 1079 -0.05 -39.72 -4.08
N PRO A 1080 1.07 -39.26 -3.46
CA PRO A 1080 2.42 -39.73 -3.81
C PRO A 1080 2.61 -41.25 -3.69
N ASP A 1081 1.88 -41.91 -2.77
CA ASP A 1081 1.92 -43.36 -2.56
C ASP A 1081 0.65 -44.07 -3.09
N GLY A 1082 -0.13 -43.38 -3.93
CA GLY A 1082 -1.40 -43.87 -4.46
C GLY A 1082 -1.25 -44.98 -5.51
N PRO A 1083 -2.33 -45.37 -6.19
CA PRO A 1083 -2.28 -46.38 -7.24
C PRO A 1083 -1.23 -46.05 -8.32
N LEU A 1084 -0.30 -46.97 -8.54
CA LEU A 1084 0.77 -46.83 -9.53
C LEU A 1084 0.21 -46.99 -10.95
N LEU A 1085 0.41 -45.97 -11.79
CA LEU A 1085 0.03 -45.98 -13.21
C LEU A 1085 1.13 -46.54 -14.10
N GLY A 1086 2.39 -46.36 -13.70
CA GLY A 1086 3.56 -46.87 -14.44
C GLY A 1086 4.88 -46.36 -13.87
N THR A 1087 5.97 -47.00 -14.28
CA THR A 1087 7.34 -46.66 -13.88
C THR A 1087 8.23 -46.46 -15.11
N SER A 1088 9.09 -45.46 -15.08
CA SER A 1088 10.07 -45.19 -16.14
C SER A 1088 11.17 -46.26 -16.19
N PRO A 1089 11.85 -46.43 -17.33
CA PRO A 1089 13.16 -47.09 -17.34
C PRO A 1089 14.15 -46.39 -16.40
N LEU A 1090 15.14 -47.14 -15.90
CA LEU A 1090 16.22 -46.60 -15.08
C LEU A 1090 17.10 -45.64 -15.88
N LEU A 1091 17.15 -44.37 -15.44
CA LEU A 1091 18.08 -43.37 -15.93
C LEU A 1091 19.44 -43.54 -15.25
N LYS A 1092 20.48 -43.85 -16.04
CA LYS A 1092 21.85 -43.96 -15.55
C LYS A 1092 22.55 -42.60 -15.53
N THR A 1093 23.56 -42.48 -14.68
CA THR A 1093 24.41 -41.29 -14.60
C THR A 1093 25.22 -41.08 -15.89
N THR A 1094 25.64 -39.84 -16.12
CA THR A 1094 26.45 -39.44 -17.29
C THR A 1094 27.53 -38.42 -16.91
N ASP A 1095 28.69 -38.51 -17.56
CA ASP A 1095 29.77 -37.52 -17.42
C ASP A 1095 29.56 -36.28 -18.30
N GLN A 1096 28.47 -36.24 -19.08
CA GLN A 1096 28.17 -35.12 -19.97
C GLN A 1096 27.16 -34.15 -19.36
N MET A 1097 27.51 -32.85 -19.36
CA MET A 1097 26.61 -31.78 -18.96
C MET A 1097 25.47 -31.58 -19.98
N PRO A 1098 24.26 -31.19 -19.54
CA PRO A 1098 23.18 -30.78 -20.43
C PRO A 1098 23.64 -29.67 -21.39
N GLY A 1099 23.46 -29.86 -22.70
CA GLY A 1099 23.81 -28.86 -23.74
C GLY A 1099 25.24 -28.91 -24.28
N GLN A 1100 26.15 -29.74 -23.73
CA GLN A 1100 27.53 -29.89 -24.25
C GLN A 1100 27.69 -31.04 -25.27
N SER A 1101 26.64 -31.83 -25.50
CA SER A 1101 26.64 -32.97 -26.43
C SER A 1101 25.75 -32.70 -27.64
N ALA A 1102 26.18 -33.14 -28.82
CA ALA A 1102 25.33 -33.14 -30.02
C ALA A 1102 24.21 -34.19 -29.97
N ALA A 1103 24.22 -35.09 -28.99
CA ALA A 1103 23.15 -36.06 -28.75
C ALA A 1103 22.04 -35.44 -27.89
N ALA A 1104 20.78 -35.62 -28.32
CA ALA A 1104 19.63 -35.19 -27.53
C ALA A 1104 19.57 -35.93 -26.18
N PRO A 1105 19.16 -35.26 -25.08
CA PRO A 1105 18.98 -35.91 -23.79
C PRO A 1105 17.98 -37.07 -23.87
N PRO A 1106 18.15 -38.14 -23.06
CA PRO A 1106 17.28 -39.30 -23.12
C PRO A 1106 15.85 -38.97 -22.71
N LEU A 1107 14.90 -39.64 -23.37
CA LEU A 1107 13.47 -39.52 -23.12
C LEU A 1107 12.99 -40.71 -22.29
N LEU A 1108 12.60 -40.48 -21.04
CA LEU A 1108 12.05 -41.48 -20.13
C LEU A 1108 10.55 -41.58 -20.36
N THR A 1109 10.12 -42.59 -21.12
CA THR A 1109 8.69 -42.79 -21.41
C THR A 1109 8.08 -43.78 -20.42
N VAL A 1110 7.03 -43.34 -19.73
CA VAL A 1110 6.23 -44.12 -18.80
C VAL A 1110 4.89 -44.46 -19.47
N PRO A 1111 4.67 -45.72 -19.89
CA PRO A 1111 3.35 -46.14 -20.37
C PRO A 1111 2.35 -46.16 -19.21
N LEU A 1112 1.15 -45.64 -19.42
CA LEU A 1112 0.10 -45.60 -18.39
C LEU A 1112 -0.78 -46.85 -18.45
N THR A 1113 -1.02 -47.47 -17.29
CA THR A 1113 -2.02 -48.52 -17.12
C THR A 1113 -3.01 -48.08 -16.05
N LEU A 1114 -4.27 -47.87 -16.43
CA LEU A 1114 -5.31 -47.44 -15.49
C LEU A 1114 -5.68 -48.57 -14.51
N PRO A 1115 -5.71 -48.29 -13.20
CA PRO A 1115 -6.22 -49.23 -12.21
C PRO A 1115 -7.69 -49.60 -12.48
N THR A 1116 -8.09 -50.79 -12.03
CA THR A 1116 -9.48 -51.25 -12.20
C THR A 1116 -10.43 -50.36 -11.40
N GLY A 1117 -11.44 -49.78 -12.07
CA GLY A 1117 -12.43 -48.90 -11.45
C GLY A 1117 -12.11 -47.40 -11.57
N THR A 1118 -10.94 -47.03 -12.08
CA THR A 1118 -10.61 -45.62 -12.38
C THR A 1118 -11.29 -45.17 -13.66
N SER A 1119 -12.09 -44.11 -13.58
CA SER A 1119 -12.67 -43.45 -14.75
C SER A 1119 -11.60 -42.60 -15.45
N PRO A 1120 -11.35 -42.79 -16.75
CA PRO A 1120 -10.36 -42.00 -17.49
C PRO A 1120 -10.81 -40.55 -17.74
N THR A 1121 -12.12 -40.29 -17.72
CA THR A 1121 -12.69 -38.96 -18.02
C THR A 1121 -12.75 -38.04 -16.81
N ASP A 1122 -12.69 -38.60 -15.60
CA ASP A 1122 -12.69 -37.84 -14.36
C ASP A 1122 -11.33 -37.12 -14.21
N GLN A 1123 -11.32 -36.02 -13.44
CA GLN A 1123 -10.11 -35.28 -13.13
C GLN A 1123 -9.42 -35.96 -11.94
N HIS A 1124 -8.13 -36.23 -12.07
CA HIS A 1124 -7.30 -36.84 -11.02
C HIS A 1124 -6.02 -36.03 -10.80
N ASP A 1125 -5.42 -36.21 -9.63
CA ASP A 1125 -4.09 -35.67 -9.34
C ASP A 1125 -3.01 -36.66 -9.77
N LEU A 1126 -2.01 -36.18 -10.50
CA LEU A 1126 -0.92 -37.01 -11.01
C LEU A 1126 0.42 -36.66 -10.37
N TYR A 1127 0.95 -37.59 -9.57
CA TYR A 1127 2.21 -37.46 -8.86
C TYR A 1127 3.35 -38.11 -9.64
N PHE A 1128 4.43 -37.36 -9.84
CA PHE A 1128 5.67 -37.81 -10.45
C PHE A 1128 6.70 -38.02 -9.35
N VAL A 1129 6.85 -39.26 -8.91
CA VAL A 1129 7.68 -39.65 -7.76
C VAL A 1129 9.05 -40.13 -8.24
N PHE A 1130 10.11 -39.47 -7.80
CA PHE A 1130 11.47 -39.75 -8.21
C PHE A 1130 12.14 -40.71 -7.22
N LYS A 1131 12.66 -41.84 -7.71
CA LYS A 1131 13.32 -42.87 -6.87
C LYS A 1131 14.79 -43.00 -7.25
N SER A 1132 15.69 -42.90 -6.27
CA SER A 1132 17.12 -43.17 -6.44
C SER A 1132 17.44 -44.66 -6.19
N PRO A 1133 18.50 -45.22 -6.83
CA PRO A 1133 19.02 -46.53 -6.48
C PRO A 1133 19.44 -46.58 -5.00
N ASP A 1134 19.00 -47.61 -4.28
CA ASP A 1134 19.34 -47.88 -2.88
C ASP A 1134 18.96 -46.78 -1.87
N GLY A 1135 18.14 -45.79 -2.25
CA GLY A 1135 17.70 -44.71 -1.37
C GLY A 1135 18.78 -43.66 -1.08
N ALA A 1136 19.77 -43.52 -1.95
CA ALA A 1136 20.82 -42.50 -1.80
C ALA A 1136 20.24 -41.08 -1.80
N ASP A 1137 20.74 -40.26 -0.86
CA ASP A 1137 20.45 -38.82 -0.76
C ASP A 1137 21.29 -38.02 -1.76
N GLY A 1138 20.68 -37.02 -2.41
CA GLY A 1138 21.31 -36.20 -3.45
C GLY A 1138 20.45 -36.08 -4.72
N VAL A 1139 20.84 -35.16 -5.62
CA VAL A 1139 20.11 -34.91 -6.87
C VAL A 1139 19.96 -36.21 -7.67
N ILE A 1140 18.73 -36.67 -7.90
CA ILE A 1140 18.47 -37.92 -8.62
C ILE A 1140 18.74 -37.73 -10.11
N MET A 1141 18.15 -36.69 -10.69
CA MET A 1141 18.20 -36.36 -12.11
C MET A 1141 17.85 -34.89 -12.33
N VAL A 1142 18.01 -34.42 -13.55
CA VAL A 1142 17.58 -33.11 -14.04
C VAL A 1142 16.45 -33.36 -15.05
N VAL A 1143 15.23 -32.95 -14.73
CA VAL A 1143 14.07 -32.99 -15.65
C VAL A 1143 13.97 -31.66 -16.36
N MET A 1144 14.00 -31.68 -17.69
CA MET A 1144 14.02 -30.51 -18.58
C MET A 1144 12.68 -30.25 -19.28
N GLY A 1145 11.77 -31.22 -19.26
CA GLY A 1145 10.48 -31.13 -19.93
C GLY A 1145 9.66 -32.39 -19.72
N VAL A 1146 8.34 -32.25 -19.78
CA VAL A 1146 7.40 -33.36 -19.68
C VAL A 1146 6.44 -33.30 -20.87
N MET A 1147 6.22 -34.43 -21.54
CA MET A 1147 5.35 -34.52 -22.71
C MET A 1147 4.28 -35.58 -22.48
N VAL A 1148 3.01 -35.17 -22.56
CA VAL A 1148 1.85 -36.05 -22.49
C VAL A 1148 1.53 -36.57 -23.89
N GLN A 1149 1.54 -37.90 -24.05
CA GLN A 1149 1.22 -38.53 -25.34
C GLN A 1149 -0.28 -38.82 -25.42
N LEU A 1150 -0.98 -38.07 -26.26
CA LEU A 1150 -2.38 -38.31 -26.58
C LEU A 1150 -2.52 -39.27 -27.77
N ASP A 1151 -3.43 -40.25 -27.67
CA ASP A 1151 -3.67 -41.25 -28.70
C ASP A 1151 -4.25 -40.63 -29.99
N GLN A 1152 -3.47 -40.67 -31.08
CA GLN A 1152 -3.88 -40.15 -32.39
C GLN A 1152 -5.06 -40.90 -33.05
N LYS A 1153 -5.53 -42.02 -32.49
CA LYS A 1153 -6.69 -42.78 -33.02
C LYS A 1153 -8.04 -42.06 -32.86
N LEU A 1154 -8.04 -40.91 -32.19
CA LEU A 1154 -9.19 -40.07 -31.96
C LEU A 1154 -9.39 -38.97 -33.04
N SER A 1155 -8.55 -38.97 -34.08
CA SER A 1155 -8.58 -38.02 -35.21
C SER A 1155 -9.37 -38.51 -36.46
N ARG A 1156 -10.31 -39.45 -36.30
CA ARG A 1156 -11.22 -39.86 -37.39
C ARG A 1156 -12.68 -39.67 -37.02
#